data_AF-A0A1E3HS96-F1
#
_entry.id   AF-A0A1E3HS96-F1
#
_cell.length_a   1.000
_cell.length_b   1.000
_cell.length_c   1.000
_cell.angle_alpha   90.00
_cell.angle_beta   90.00
_cell.angle_gamma   90.00
#
_symmetry.space_group_name_H-M   'P 1'
#
loop_
_entity.id
_entity.type
_entity.pdbx_description
1 polymer ?
#
loop_
_entity_poly.entity_id
_entity_poly.type
_entity_poly.pdbx_seq_one_letter_code
_entity_poly.pdbx_strand_id
1 'polypeptide(L)'
;MSHQDSRARVRAEPSTSPPPLVRDSPPTNSPPQRRDGNGSKERDVKSQRAAGTDLPTAAELFVPSLPGIPNLATHPTHPLQVYAGMLPSYPGEGNGGGEGDVGKDAKLFFLMSKARRSAGPQRLIFWFNGGPGCSSFDGSLMEVGPFRTVPASETTSGKVEVKLVEGGWEEFATVVFVDQPPGTGFSYVPTNGHLHDFDELCAHLIQFLQNFYTVFPELSGIDTYLAGESFAGQYIPFFADALLKTPLLPHFPLKGIAIGNGWIDPIEQYPGYADFAYEKGLIKEGSAEADALEAALAKCREEMEKYKDPFTTPVNINNCGEVMDAVSDPFTQTLNGKKVCMNVYDVRLVDDWPACGMNWPPDLSDVYDFLRQDEVISALHATAKETAWVECDTKVSHELHLKNSHASSALLPGILEAGVPVMLFAGAEDLICNYKGIERIVGSLEWHGEKGFGNATSQEWYLNNTLVGSWQSSRNLTYTKVDASSHMVGFDVPQVTNDMIMRFMGVDLSLLPGGIAQWESRVGSDERVGLHLGEGKGDGGMALIKGGKTDWEAWYNAASAFIVLGVLVGIVGLYFYFRKKPPHRRAGRKGSYRRERQWDRGREAEEGDAAERVPLGSERVEMEDIERAEGYEFEEREGSTRWKGKGKGKGKEREEGEVMFSLGEDEEDEHK
;
A
#
# COMPACT_ATOMS: atom_id res chain seq x y z
N MET A 1 3.94 43.84 -49.77
CA MET A 1 3.30 45.17 -49.74
C MET A 1 2.61 45.29 -48.38
N SER A 2 3.21 45.98 -47.39
CA SER A 2 2.86 47.36 -46.95
C SER A 2 1.43 47.42 -46.37
N HIS A 3 1.08 47.93 -45.18
CA HIS A 3 1.74 48.78 -44.19
C HIS A 3 0.84 48.81 -42.92
N GLN A 4 1.47 48.93 -41.74
CA GLN A 4 1.12 49.75 -40.55
C GLN A 4 -0.34 49.96 -40.05
N ASP A 5 -0.56 49.56 -38.79
CA ASP A 5 -0.62 50.41 -37.57
C ASP A 5 -1.69 51.53 -37.45
N SER A 6 -2.52 51.49 -36.38
CA SER A 6 -2.83 52.69 -35.57
C SER A 6 -3.53 52.37 -34.25
N ARG A 7 -2.98 53.01 -33.20
CA ARG A 7 -3.39 53.06 -31.78
C ARG A 7 -4.62 53.95 -31.54
N ALA A 8 -5.32 53.69 -30.43
CA ALA A 8 -5.81 54.76 -29.54
C ALA A 8 -5.98 54.26 -28.08
N ARG A 9 -5.21 54.86 -27.16
CA ARG A 9 -5.44 54.87 -25.69
C ARG A 9 -6.31 56.08 -25.35
N VAL A 10 -7.27 55.94 -24.43
CA VAL A 10 -7.63 57.02 -23.49
C VAL A 10 -8.00 56.40 -22.13
N ARG A 11 -7.39 56.94 -21.08
CA ARG A 11 -7.59 56.67 -19.64
C ARG A 11 -8.10 57.98 -19.03
N ALA A 12 -9.18 57.96 -18.25
CA ALA A 12 -9.46 58.93 -17.18
C ALA A 12 -10.72 58.56 -16.38
N GLU A 13 -10.51 58.04 -15.17
CA GLU A 13 -11.35 58.26 -13.98
C GLU A 13 -11.04 59.67 -13.40
N PRO A 14 -11.82 60.31 -12.46
CA PRO A 14 -12.37 59.68 -11.25
C PRO A 14 -13.67 60.26 -10.62
N SER A 15 -14.05 59.63 -9.49
CA SER A 15 -14.72 60.22 -8.30
C SER A 15 -16.25 60.37 -8.28
N THR A 16 -16.91 59.71 -7.31
CA THR A 16 -17.53 60.35 -6.12
C THR A 16 -18.31 59.34 -5.25
N SER A 17 -18.12 59.42 -3.93
CA SER A 17 -18.86 58.70 -2.87
C SER A 17 -19.98 59.58 -2.29
N PRO A 18 -21.02 59.00 -1.63
CA PRO A 18 -21.81 59.72 -0.61
C PRO A 18 -21.88 58.98 0.77
N PRO A 19 -22.39 59.64 1.84
CA PRO A 19 -21.82 59.64 3.20
C PRO A 19 -22.60 58.82 4.27
N PRO A 20 -22.13 58.74 5.55
CA PRO A 20 -22.70 57.89 6.60
C PRO A 20 -23.72 58.63 7.48
N LEU A 21 -24.63 57.88 8.13
CA LEU A 21 -25.61 58.41 9.09
C LEU A 21 -25.41 57.83 10.51
N VAL A 22 -25.78 58.68 11.46
CA VAL A 22 -25.31 58.82 12.85
C VAL A 22 -26.24 58.13 13.86
N ARG A 23 -25.67 57.82 15.03
CA ARG A 23 -26.28 57.32 16.28
C ARG A 23 -27.39 58.21 16.83
N ASP A 24 -28.36 57.62 17.54
CA ASP A 24 -29.10 58.26 18.63
C ASP A 24 -29.52 57.27 19.74
N SER A 25 -29.23 57.65 21.00
CA SER A 25 -29.85 57.24 22.29
C SER A 25 -30.23 58.58 22.97
N PRO A 26 -31.24 58.75 23.88
CA PRO A 26 -31.43 58.08 25.20
C PRO A 26 -32.94 58.16 25.69
N PRO A 27 -33.38 58.31 26.99
CA PRO A 27 -32.80 58.08 28.33
C PRO A 27 -33.70 57.26 29.32
N THR A 28 -33.19 57.13 30.55
CA THR A 28 -33.61 56.39 31.77
C THR A 28 -34.76 57.00 32.61
N ASN A 29 -35.48 56.19 33.41
CA ASN A 29 -35.80 56.46 34.86
C ASN A 29 -36.63 55.34 35.56
N SER A 30 -36.20 54.95 36.77
CA SER A 30 -36.83 54.01 37.75
C SER A 30 -37.80 54.74 38.72
N PRO A 31 -38.58 54.10 39.65
CA PRO A 31 -38.05 53.47 40.90
C PRO A 31 -38.99 52.34 41.51
N PRO A 32 -38.98 51.93 42.81
CA PRO A 32 -38.81 50.51 43.23
C PRO A 32 -39.97 49.94 44.11
N GLN A 33 -39.93 48.64 44.44
CA GLN A 33 -40.49 47.92 45.64
C GLN A 33 -40.70 46.44 45.24
N ARG A 34 -40.53 45.38 46.04
CA ARG A 34 -40.18 45.11 47.45
C ARG A 34 -39.71 43.63 47.50
N ARG A 35 -38.89 43.28 48.49
CA ARG A 35 -38.44 41.92 48.83
C ARG A 35 -39.61 41.02 49.23
N ASP A 36 -39.50 39.73 48.89
CA ASP A 36 -39.64 38.50 49.69
C ASP A 36 -39.51 37.35 48.67
N GLY A 37 -38.85 36.20 48.81
CA GLY A 37 -38.22 35.48 49.89
C GLY A 37 -38.16 34.02 49.39
N ASN A 38 -36.98 33.40 49.48
CA ASN A 38 -36.73 31.95 49.49
C ASN A 38 -36.58 31.17 48.15
N GLY A 39 -35.41 30.53 48.00
CA GLY A 39 -35.35 29.12 47.57
C GLY A 39 -35.04 28.77 46.10
N SER A 40 -33.77 28.83 45.73
CA SER A 40 -33.03 27.89 44.86
C SER A 40 -33.58 27.46 43.47
N LYS A 41 -32.68 27.61 42.48
CA LYS A 41 -32.63 27.01 41.14
C LYS A 41 -33.44 27.68 40.03
N GLU A 42 -32.90 28.78 39.52
CA GLU A 42 -32.97 29.10 38.08
C GLU A 42 -31.89 30.14 37.74
N ARG A 43 -30.79 29.65 37.16
CA ARG A 43 -29.85 30.37 36.29
C ARG A 43 -28.78 29.39 35.84
N ASP A 44 -28.99 28.82 34.65
CA ASP A 44 -27.96 28.53 33.65
C ASP A 44 -28.65 28.03 32.38
N VAL A 45 -29.39 28.95 31.74
CA VAL A 45 -29.76 28.83 30.32
C VAL A 45 -28.80 29.71 29.55
N LYS A 46 -27.55 29.23 29.42
CA LYS A 46 -26.52 29.62 28.44
C LYS A 46 -25.23 28.86 28.75
N SER A 47 -25.17 27.60 28.32
CA SER A 47 -23.96 26.89 27.90
C SER A 47 -24.30 25.41 27.66
N GLN A 48 -25.18 25.14 26.71
CA GLN A 48 -25.04 23.92 25.93
C GLN A 48 -24.23 24.31 24.69
N ARG A 49 -22.92 24.44 24.89
CA ARG A 49 -21.96 24.22 23.82
C ARG A 49 -21.95 22.71 23.59
N ALA A 50 -22.17 22.29 22.35
CA ALA A 50 -21.91 20.93 21.90
C ALA A 50 -20.51 20.48 22.39
N ALA A 51 -20.39 19.20 22.72
CA ALA A 51 -19.14 18.58 23.12
C ALA A 51 -18.03 18.94 22.12
N GLY A 52 -17.09 19.79 22.54
CA GLY A 52 -15.87 20.06 21.78
C GLY A 52 -14.96 18.86 21.96
N THR A 53 -14.66 18.14 20.87
CA THR A 53 -13.52 17.23 20.84
C THR A 53 -12.27 18.09 20.87
N ASP A 54 -11.61 18.22 22.01
CA ASP A 54 -10.30 18.86 22.10
C ASP A 54 -9.33 18.05 21.22
N LEU A 55 -8.92 18.63 20.08
CA LEU A 55 -7.92 18.02 19.21
C LEU A 55 -6.57 17.96 19.96
N PRO A 56 -5.79 16.88 19.79
CA PRO A 56 -4.47 16.79 20.40
C PRO A 56 -3.55 17.88 19.85
N THR A 57 -2.62 18.33 20.69
CA THR A 57 -1.54 19.22 20.26
C THR A 57 -0.49 18.45 19.45
N ALA A 58 0.24 19.13 18.57
CA ALA A 58 1.34 18.51 17.82
C ALA A 58 2.40 17.87 18.74
N ALA A 59 2.59 18.40 19.96
CA ALA A 59 3.52 17.85 20.94
C ALA A 59 3.03 16.50 21.52
N GLU A 60 1.73 16.32 21.68
CA GLU A 60 1.15 15.05 22.15
C GLU A 60 1.24 13.96 21.08
N LEU A 61 1.27 14.34 19.80
CA LEU A 61 1.41 13.41 18.67
C LEU A 61 2.88 13.12 18.31
N PHE A 62 3.85 13.72 18.99
CA PHE A 62 5.26 13.53 18.66
C PHE A 62 5.72 12.10 19.02
N VAL A 63 6.47 11.47 18.11
CA VAL A 63 7.03 10.12 18.29
C VAL A 63 8.54 10.25 18.55
N PRO A 64 9.01 10.13 19.81
CA PRO A 64 10.42 10.35 20.13
C PRO A 64 11.32 9.18 19.73
N SER A 65 10.77 7.96 19.75
CA SER A 65 11.53 6.72 19.60
C SER A 65 10.64 5.60 19.08
N LEU A 66 11.24 4.61 18.43
CA LEU A 66 10.64 3.33 18.06
C LEU A 66 11.62 2.20 18.43
N PRO A 67 11.18 0.94 18.61
CA PRO A 67 12.12 -0.18 18.79
C PRO A 67 13.18 -0.20 17.67
N GLY A 68 14.46 -0.28 18.06
CA GLY A 68 15.61 -0.11 17.16
C GLY A 68 16.13 1.32 17.01
N ILE A 69 15.31 2.34 17.31
CA ILE A 69 15.67 3.76 17.16
C ILE A 69 15.32 4.54 18.44
N PRO A 70 16.25 4.68 19.41
CA PRO A 70 15.96 5.29 20.71
C PRO A 70 15.73 6.80 20.66
N ASN A 71 16.20 7.50 19.63
CA ASN A 71 15.98 8.94 19.46
C ASN A 71 15.88 9.28 17.96
N LEU A 72 14.67 9.49 17.45
CA LEU A 72 14.44 9.81 16.03
C LEU A 72 14.96 11.22 15.67
N ALA A 73 14.56 12.24 16.45
CA ALA A 73 14.88 13.63 16.14
C ALA A 73 16.38 13.97 16.25
N THR A 74 17.13 13.22 17.07
CA THR A 74 18.57 13.39 17.27
C THR A 74 19.35 12.16 16.81
N HIS A 75 18.79 11.35 15.89
CA HIS A 75 19.48 10.20 15.34
C HIS A 75 20.83 10.64 14.74
N PRO A 76 21.94 9.94 15.04
CA PRO A 76 23.30 10.44 14.77
C PRO A 76 23.57 10.72 13.29
N THR A 77 23.02 9.91 12.40
CA THR A 77 23.25 9.99 10.95
C THR A 77 22.01 10.40 10.15
N HIS A 78 20.83 10.25 10.74
CA HIS A 78 19.54 10.37 10.02
C HIS A 78 18.49 11.02 10.92
N PRO A 79 18.69 12.26 11.41
CA PRO A 79 17.69 12.94 12.24
C PRO A 79 16.35 13.04 11.50
N LEU A 80 15.28 12.62 12.17
CA LEU A 80 13.93 12.58 11.61
C LEU A 80 12.92 13.02 12.66
N GLN A 81 12.05 13.98 12.32
CA GLN A 81 10.92 14.33 13.17
C GLN A 81 9.70 13.56 12.72
N VAL A 82 9.11 12.80 13.63
CA VAL A 82 7.98 11.91 13.37
C VAL A 82 6.82 12.28 14.28
N TYR A 83 5.62 12.30 13.70
CA TYR A 83 4.37 12.54 14.41
C TYR A 83 3.37 11.47 13.99
N ALA A 84 2.61 10.94 14.92
CA ALA A 84 1.61 9.92 14.62
C ALA A 84 0.41 10.02 15.55
N GLY A 85 -0.72 9.48 15.11
CA GLY A 85 -1.90 9.32 15.93
C GLY A 85 -3.18 9.47 15.12
N MET A 86 -4.31 9.50 15.82
CA MET A 86 -5.63 9.56 15.22
C MET A 86 -6.28 10.94 15.36
N LEU A 87 -6.89 11.42 14.28
CA LEU A 87 -7.70 12.63 14.28
C LEU A 87 -9.15 12.30 13.87
N PRO A 88 -10.15 12.94 14.50
CA PRO A 88 -11.55 12.80 14.07
C PRO A 88 -11.72 13.13 12.58
N SER A 89 -12.48 12.30 11.87
CA SER A 89 -12.74 12.46 10.44
C SER A 89 -14.22 12.55 10.08
N TYR A 90 -15.14 12.32 11.02
CA TYR A 90 -16.58 12.40 10.73
C TYR A 90 -17.04 13.84 10.42
N PRO A 91 -17.53 14.12 9.19
CA PRO A 91 -17.96 15.46 8.78
C PRO A 91 -19.38 15.81 9.25
N GLY A 92 -20.14 14.81 9.73
CA GLY A 92 -21.56 14.93 10.08
C GLY A 92 -22.51 14.45 8.99
N GLU A 93 -23.64 13.87 9.38
CA GLU A 93 -24.68 13.27 8.52
C GLU A 93 -25.14 14.17 7.35
N GLY A 94 -25.19 15.49 7.54
CA GLY A 94 -25.58 16.46 6.50
C GLY A 94 -24.43 16.97 5.62
N ASN A 95 -23.19 16.53 5.85
CA ASN A 95 -21.99 17.05 5.19
C ASN A 95 -21.21 15.93 4.46
N GLY A 96 -21.90 14.87 4.05
CA GLY A 96 -21.26 13.69 3.44
C GLY A 96 -20.71 12.68 4.45
N GLY A 97 -21.21 12.67 5.68
CA GLY A 97 -20.81 11.66 6.67
C GLY A 97 -21.53 10.32 6.53
N GLY A 98 -22.38 10.16 5.51
CA GLY A 98 -23.31 9.04 5.41
C GLY A 98 -24.50 9.15 6.37
N GLU A 99 -25.54 8.35 6.13
CA GLU A 99 -26.77 8.32 6.93
C GLU A 99 -26.64 7.41 8.16
N GLY A 100 -27.31 7.77 9.25
CA GLY A 100 -27.36 6.92 10.45
C GLY A 100 -26.02 6.79 11.18
N ASP A 101 -25.48 5.57 11.26
CA ASP A 101 -24.22 5.28 11.96
C ASP A 101 -22.99 5.29 11.04
N VAL A 102 -23.18 5.43 9.72
CA VAL A 102 -22.09 5.54 8.74
C VAL A 102 -21.15 6.68 9.15
N GLY A 103 -19.85 6.39 9.14
CA GLY A 103 -18.77 7.33 9.45
C GLY A 103 -18.76 7.86 10.88
N LYS A 104 -19.77 7.61 11.69
CA LYS A 104 -19.94 8.25 12.99
C LYS A 104 -18.82 7.85 13.94
N ASP A 105 -18.29 8.83 14.66
CA ASP A 105 -17.12 8.68 15.55
C ASP A 105 -15.83 8.20 14.85
N ALA A 106 -15.80 8.16 13.51
CA ALA A 106 -14.63 7.76 12.75
C ALA A 106 -13.42 8.65 13.02
N LYS A 107 -12.25 8.03 13.01
CA LYS A 107 -10.95 8.69 13.12
C LYS A 107 -10.01 8.09 12.09
N LEU A 108 -9.26 8.95 11.40
CA LEU A 108 -8.17 8.51 10.55
C LEU A 108 -6.85 8.60 11.32
N PHE A 109 -6.08 7.53 11.27
CA PHE A 109 -4.71 7.46 11.72
C PHE A 109 -3.77 8.03 10.65
N PHE A 110 -2.73 8.72 11.09
CA PHE A 110 -1.64 9.13 10.22
C PHE A 110 -0.28 8.88 10.86
N LEU A 111 0.73 8.66 10.02
CA LEU A 111 2.15 8.71 10.36
C LEU A 111 2.82 9.77 9.47
N MET A 112 3.33 10.83 10.08
CA MET A 112 4.01 11.92 9.39
C MET A 112 5.52 11.89 9.65
N SER A 113 6.29 11.83 8.57
CA SER A 113 7.75 12.02 8.55
C SER A 113 8.08 13.39 7.95
N LYS A 114 8.64 14.31 8.73
CA LYS A 114 9.01 15.65 8.21
C LYS A 114 10.22 15.56 7.28
N ALA A 115 10.25 16.46 6.29
CA ALA A 115 11.36 16.58 5.36
C ALA A 115 12.71 16.69 6.09
N ARG A 116 13.69 15.84 5.73
CA ARG A 116 15.05 15.88 6.30
C ARG A 116 15.83 17.08 5.76
N ARG A 117 15.58 17.46 4.51
CA ARG A 117 16.30 18.51 3.79
C ARG A 117 15.33 19.47 3.14
N SER A 118 15.82 20.68 2.88
CA SER A 118 15.08 21.69 2.14
C SER A 118 15.89 22.10 0.91
N ALA A 119 15.30 21.86 -0.27
CA ALA A 119 15.82 22.28 -1.57
C ALA A 119 14.73 23.11 -2.26
N GLY A 120 14.73 24.42 -1.99
CA GLY A 120 13.70 25.35 -2.45
C GLY A 120 12.44 25.34 -1.57
N PRO A 121 11.24 25.52 -2.15
CA PRO A 121 9.97 25.51 -1.42
C PRO A 121 9.77 24.21 -0.62
N GLN A 122 9.12 24.32 0.54
CA GLN A 122 8.68 23.14 1.29
C GLN A 122 7.62 22.39 0.49
N ARG A 123 7.55 21.07 0.69
CA ARG A 123 6.66 20.17 -0.03
C ARG A 123 5.99 19.23 0.97
N LEU A 124 4.71 18.96 0.75
CA LEU A 124 3.91 18.05 1.55
C LEU A 124 3.34 16.97 0.62
N ILE A 125 3.49 15.70 0.99
CA ILE A 125 2.92 14.57 0.27
C ILE A 125 1.97 13.85 1.23
N PHE A 126 0.72 13.65 0.83
CA PHE A 126 -0.14 12.66 1.47
C PHE A 126 -0.05 11.36 0.67
N TRP A 127 0.35 10.29 1.33
CA TRP A 127 0.49 8.95 0.74
C TRP A 127 -0.69 8.05 1.14
N PHE A 128 -1.23 7.33 0.17
CA PHE A 128 -2.34 6.39 0.34
C PHE A 128 -2.02 5.05 -0.33
N ASN A 129 -2.01 3.95 0.44
CA ASN A 129 -2.08 2.61 -0.14
C ASN A 129 -3.52 2.29 -0.59
N GLY A 130 -3.66 1.19 -1.31
CA GLY A 130 -4.92 0.77 -1.95
C GLY A 130 -5.75 -0.22 -1.13
N GLY A 131 -5.82 -1.45 -1.61
CA GLY A 131 -6.76 -2.47 -1.15
C GLY A 131 -7.96 -2.58 -2.08
N PRO A 132 -9.15 -2.03 -1.76
CA PRO A 132 -9.43 -1.06 -0.70
C PRO A 132 -9.29 -1.63 0.72
N GLY A 133 -8.88 -0.79 1.68
CA GLY A 133 -8.73 -1.19 3.09
C GLY A 133 -7.32 -1.61 3.51
N CYS A 134 -6.30 -1.41 2.67
CA CYS A 134 -4.90 -1.68 3.03
C CYS A 134 -4.21 -0.46 3.66
N SER A 135 -3.42 -0.72 4.68
CA SER A 135 -2.77 0.29 5.52
C SER A 135 -1.66 1.02 4.77
N SER A 136 -1.56 2.33 5.01
CA SER A 136 -0.46 3.14 4.47
C SER A 136 0.86 2.91 5.22
N PHE A 137 0.90 1.96 6.16
CA PHE A 137 2.14 1.47 6.73
C PHE A 137 2.99 0.73 5.70
N ASP A 138 2.41 0.13 4.66
CA ASP A 138 3.16 -0.49 3.56
C ASP A 138 4.06 0.54 2.89
N GLY A 139 3.46 1.68 2.51
CA GLY A 139 4.18 2.85 2.03
C GLY A 139 5.32 3.29 2.95
N SER A 140 5.08 3.28 4.27
CA SER A 140 6.01 3.83 5.25
C SER A 140 7.15 2.89 5.68
N LEU A 141 6.90 1.58 5.72
CA LEU A 141 7.78 0.55 6.28
C LEU A 141 8.37 -0.39 5.21
N MET A 142 7.80 -0.44 4.00
CA MET A 142 8.24 -1.35 2.95
C MET A 142 8.63 -0.61 1.67
N GLU A 143 8.07 0.57 1.41
CA GLU A 143 8.18 1.22 0.11
C GLU A 143 8.90 2.58 0.14
N VAL A 144 8.16 3.69 0.14
CA VAL A 144 8.68 5.04 -0.08
C VAL A 144 9.08 5.75 1.20
N GLY A 145 8.76 5.17 2.36
CA GLY A 145 9.08 5.72 3.67
C GLY A 145 10.49 5.38 4.17
N PRO A 146 10.90 6.04 5.26
CA PRO A 146 12.25 5.95 5.80
C PRO A 146 12.55 4.65 6.55
N PHE A 147 11.56 3.84 6.88
CA PHE A 147 11.73 2.73 7.81
C PHE A 147 11.81 1.39 7.08
N ARG A 148 12.58 0.45 7.61
CA ARG A 148 12.53 -0.98 7.27
C ARG A 148 12.58 -1.81 8.55
N THR A 149 11.92 -2.95 8.54
CA THR A 149 11.98 -3.89 9.65
C THR A 149 13.37 -4.52 9.78
N VAL A 150 13.68 -4.96 10.99
CA VAL A 150 14.86 -5.77 11.33
C VAL A 150 14.34 -7.03 12.02
N PRO A 151 14.53 -8.21 11.43
CA PRO A 151 13.96 -9.45 11.96
C PRO A 151 14.41 -9.70 13.41
N ALA A 152 13.54 -10.30 14.21
CA ALA A 152 13.84 -10.62 15.62
C ALA A 152 15.11 -11.47 15.82
N SER A 153 15.48 -12.27 14.82
CA SER A 153 16.70 -13.08 14.81
C SER A 153 17.99 -12.25 14.70
N GLU A 154 17.89 -11.01 14.22
CA GLU A 154 19.00 -10.07 14.05
C GLU A 154 19.07 -9.01 15.16
N THR A 155 18.03 -8.91 16.00
CA THR A 155 17.97 -7.93 17.10
C THR A 155 18.47 -8.51 18.42
N THR A 156 18.96 -7.64 19.29
CA THR A 156 19.38 -8.05 20.65
C THR A 156 18.21 -8.19 21.62
N SER A 157 17.06 -7.58 21.31
CA SER A 157 15.83 -7.68 22.09
C SER A 157 15.09 -9.00 21.86
N GLY A 158 15.38 -9.70 20.75
CA GLY A 158 14.62 -10.88 20.32
C GLY A 158 13.21 -10.55 19.82
N LYS A 159 12.95 -9.28 19.47
CA LYS A 159 11.72 -8.79 18.84
C LYS A 159 12.03 -8.10 17.52
N VAL A 160 11.06 -8.00 16.64
CA VAL A 160 11.21 -7.18 15.43
C VAL A 160 11.40 -5.71 15.82
N GLU A 161 12.39 -5.07 15.23
CA GLU A 161 12.70 -3.65 15.40
C GLU A 161 12.62 -2.93 14.05
N VAL A 162 12.81 -1.61 14.02
CA VAL A 162 12.97 -0.85 12.76
C VAL A 162 14.32 -0.16 12.68
N LYS A 163 14.78 0.05 11.44
CA LYS A 163 15.94 0.88 11.10
C LYS A 163 15.54 1.93 10.08
N LEU A 164 16.33 3.01 10.01
CA LEU A 164 16.21 4.01 8.96
C LEU A 164 16.99 3.56 7.72
N VAL A 165 16.41 3.75 6.54
CA VAL A 165 17.05 3.53 5.24
C VAL A 165 17.05 4.82 4.42
N GLU A 166 17.94 4.85 3.44
CA GLU A 166 18.08 5.94 2.48
C GLU A 166 17.18 5.71 1.26
N GLY A 167 16.86 6.78 0.53
CA GLY A 167 16.01 6.72 -0.66
C GLY A 167 14.51 6.93 -0.37
N GLY A 168 14.13 7.16 0.88
CA GLY A 168 12.78 7.55 1.23
C GLY A 168 12.40 8.94 0.72
N TRP A 169 11.12 9.15 0.42
CA TRP A 169 10.60 10.41 -0.12
C TRP A 169 10.69 11.56 0.89
N GLU A 170 10.85 11.24 2.18
CA GLU A 170 11.02 12.21 3.25
C GLU A 170 12.36 12.94 3.21
N GLU A 171 13.30 12.54 2.35
CA GLU A 171 14.55 13.27 2.15
C GLU A 171 14.29 14.73 1.74
N PHE A 172 13.26 15.00 0.93
CA PHE A 172 12.98 16.33 0.37
C PHE A 172 11.53 16.82 0.49
N ALA A 173 10.63 15.99 1.02
CA ALA A 173 9.24 16.36 1.30
C ALA A 173 8.83 15.90 2.70
N THR A 174 7.86 16.59 3.31
CA THR A 174 7.16 16.01 4.47
C THR A 174 6.16 15.01 3.91
N VAL A 175 6.19 13.76 4.37
CA VAL A 175 5.29 12.70 3.90
C VAL A 175 4.35 12.30 5.03
N VAL A 176 3.05 12.27 4.75
CA VAL A 176 1.98 11.88 5.66
C VAL A 176 1.32 10.62 5.10
N PHE A 177 1.62 9.48 5.71
CA PHE A 177 0.98 8.21 5.41
C PHE A 177 -0.37 8.16 6.15
N VAL A 178 -1.47 8.00 5.43
CA VAL A 178 -2.82 8.03 6.02
C VAL A 178 -3.49 6.69 5.86
N ASP A 179 -3.86 6.05 6.96
CA ASP A 179 -4.72 4.86 6.92
C ASP A 179 -6.14 5.30 6.59
N GLN A 180 -6.65 4.92 5.43
CA GLN A 180 -8.00 5.28 5.00
C GLN A 180 -8.55 4.22 4.05
N PRO A 181 -9.87 3.99 3.99
CA PRO A 181 -10.96 4.62 4.77
C PRO A 181 -10.95 4.29 6.28
N PRO A 182 -11.84 4.88 7.10
CA PRO A 182 -12.02 4.47 8.49
C PRO A 182 -12.20 2.95 8.63
N GLY A 183 -11.48 2.33 9.57
CA GLY A 183 -11.37 0.87 9.73
C GLY A 183 -10.04 0.30 9.22
N THR A 184 -9.38 0.94 8.26
CA THR A 184 -8.09 0.52 7.70
C THR A 184 -6.94 0.66 8.69
N GLY A 185 -6.00 -0.30 8.77
CA GLY A 185 -4.77 -0.16 9.58
C GLY A 185 -5.03 0.21 11.05
N PHE A 186 -4.58 1.37 11.51
CA PHE A 186 -4.92 1.91 12.84
C PHE A 186 -6.10 2.89 12.85
N SER A 187 -6.67 3.24 11.69
CA SER A 187 -7.88 4.04 11.62
C SER A 187 -9.07 3.31 12.23
N TYR A 188 -9.93 4.09 12.89
CA TYR A 188 -11.02 3.59 13.71
C TYR A 188 -12.36 3.96 13.12
N VAL A 189 -13.28 3.00 13.18
CA VAL A 189 -14.70 3.18 12.94
C VAL A 189 -15.48 2.15 13.78
N PRO A 190 -16.70 2.48 14.26
CA PRO A 190 -17.59 1.47 14.83
C PRO A 190 -17.94 0.38 13.80
N THR A 191 -18.29 -0.81 14.26
CA THR A 191 -18.55 -1.99 13.41
C THR A 191 -19.57 -1.75 12.29
N ASN A 192 -20.56 -0.89 12.51
CA ASN A 192 -21.61 -0.55 11.54
C ASN A 192 -21.42 0.83 10.90
N GLY A 193 -20.24 1.43 11.04
CA GLY A 193 -19.93 2.77 10.57
C GLY A 193 -19.04 2.82 9.33
N HIS A 194 -18.75 1.68 8.69
CA HIS A 194 -17.96 1.65 7.46
C HIS A 194 -18.59 2.51 6.36
N LEU A 195 -17.73 3.06 5.49
CA LEU A 195 -18.15 3.92 4.39
C LEU A 195 -18.49 3.08 3.16
N HIS A 196 -19.43 3.55 2.34
CA HIS A 196 -19.97 2.80 1.21
C HIS A 196 -19.59 3.40 -0.14
N ASP A 197 -19.29 4.70 -0.23
CA ASP A 197 -18.98 5.39 -1.49
C ASP A 197 -17.88 6.47 -1.42
N PHE A 198 -17.47 6.99 -2.58
CA PHE A 198 -16.41 8.01 -2.65
C PHE A 198 -16.83 9.38 -2.15
N ASP A 199 -18.11 9.75 -2.15
CA ASP A 199 -18.56 11.04 -1.63
C ASP A 199 -18.36 11.07 -0.11
N GLU A 200 -18.73 9.99 0.58
CA GLU A 200 -18.47 9.79 2.00
C GLU A 200 -16.97 9.82 2.31
N LEU A 201 -16.20 9.05 1.55
CA LEU A 201 -14.75 8.93 1.71
C LEU A 201 -14.04 10.29 1.53
N CYS A 202 -14.42 11.08 0.52
CA CYS A 202 -13.88 12.42 0.28
C CYS A 202 -14.24 13.39 1.41
N ALA A 203 -15.49 13.37 1.90
CA ALA A 203 -15.91 14.24 2.99
C ALA A 203 -15.14 13.95 4.29
N HIS A 204 -14.90 12.66 4.58
CA HIS A 204 -14.08 12.23 5.70
C HIS A 204 -12.62 12.70 5.58
N LEU A 205 -12.02 12.60 4.39
CA LEU A 205 -10.66 13.12 4.18
C LEU A 205 -10.61 14.64 4.39
N ILE A 206 -11.56 15.40 3.85
CA ILE A 206 -11.59 16.86 4.01
C ILE A 206 -11.69 17.24 5.48
N GLN A 207 -12.57 16.58 6.24
CA GLN A 207 -12.71 16.81 7.67
C GLN A 207 -11.45 16.43 8.46
N PHE A 208 -10.81 15.32 8.11
CA PHE A 208 -9.49 14.96 8.64
C PHE A 208 -8.46 16.05 8.36
N LEU A 209 -8.38 16.56 7.13
CA LEU A 209 -7.43 17.61 6.75
C LEU A 209 -7.68 18.94 7.48
N GLN A 210 -8.94 19.32 7.72
CA GLN A 210 -9.26 20.49 8.54
C GLN A 210 -8.70 20.36 9.97
N ASN A 211 -8.88 19.17 10.57
CA ASN A 211 -8.34 18.88 11.90
C ASN A 211 -6.81 18.80 11.87
N PHE A 212 -6.24 18.17 10.85
CA PHE A 212 -4.79 18.06 10.65
C PHE A 212 -4.13 19.44 10.57
N TYR A 213 -4.65 20.38 9.77
CA TYR A 213 -4.11 21.75 9.70
C TYR A 213 -4.42 22.60 10.93
N THR A 214 -5.40 22.22 11.75
CA THR A 214 -5.60 22.84 13.07
C THR A 214 -4.48 22.43 14.04
N VAL A 215 -4.03 21.18 13.96
CA VAL A 215 -2.92 20.64 14.78
C VAL A 215 -1.55 21.07 14.27
N PHE A 216 -1.36 21.09 12.94
CA PHE A 216 -0.13 21.47 12.24
C PHE A 216 -0.33 22.69 11.33
N PRO A 217 -0.64 23.88 11.91
CA PRO A 217 -0.94 25.07 11.13
C PRO A 217 0.25 25.55 10.28
N GLU A 218 1.48 25.18 10.62
CA GLU A 218 2.66 25.52 9.82
C GLU A 218 2.71 24.80 8.47
N LEU A 219 1.94 23.72 8.32
CA LEU A 219 1.83 22.97 7.05
C LEU A 219 0.74 23.54 6.15
N SER A 220 -0.11 24.43 6.68
CA SER A 220 -1.15 25.10 5.89
C SER A 220 -0.52 26.01 4.85
N GLY A 221 -0.83 25.78 3.58
CA GLY A 221 -0.31 26.57 2.46
C GLY A 221 1.01 26.07 1.85
N ILE A 222 1.55 24.94 2.31
CA ILE A 222 2.68 24.28 1.66
C ILE A 222 2.23 23.62 0.35
N ASP A 223 3.07 23.67 -0.69
CA ASP A 223 2.84 22.97 -1.95
C ASP A 223 2.57 21.47 -1.69
N THR A 224 1.33 21.04 -1.92
CA THR A 224 0.83 19.73 -1.51
C THR A 224 0.63 18.81 -2.71
N TYR A 225 1.01 17.55 -2.55
CA TYR A 225 0.85 16.49 -3.53
C TYR A 225 0.08 15.34 -2.91
N LEU A 226 -0.75 14.66 -3.71
CA LEU A 226 -1.37 13.40 -3.31
C LEU A 226 -0.65 12.28 -4.07
N ALA A 227 -0.22 11.25 -3.36
CA ALA A 227 0.46 10.12 -3.96
C ALA A 227 -0.02 8.81 -3.37
N GLY A 228 0.22 7.72 -4.07
CA GLY A 228 -0.20 6.40 -3.62
C GLY A 228 -0.20 5.40 -4.75
N GLU A 229 -0.73 4.22 -4.46
CA GLU A 229 -0.70 3.10 -5.39
C GLU A 229 -1.96 2.23 -5.40
N SER A 230 -2.05 1.35 -6.40
CA SER A 230 -3.09 0.34 -6.49
C SER A 230 -4.49 0.97 -6.54
N PHE A 231 -5.41 0.57 -5.65
CA PHE A 231 -6.73 1.17 -5.53
C PHE A 231 -6.71 2.68 -5.17
N ALA A 232 -5.58 3.25 -4.73
CA ALA A 232 -5.43 4.70 -4.65
C ALA A 232 -5.49 5.39 -6.02
N GLY A 233 -5.39 4.64 -7.12
CA GLY A 233 -5.79 5.10 -8.45
C GLY A 233 -7.26 5.53 -8.53
N GLN A 234 -8.13 4.99 -7.68
CA GLN A 234 -9.49 5.49 -7.49
C GLN A 234 -9.51 6.67 -6.50
N TYR A 235 -8.92 6.51 -5.31
CA TYR A 235 -8.99 7.52 -4.25
C TYR A 235 -8.43 8.88 -4.66
N ILE A 236 -7.23 8.90 -5.27
CA ILE A 236 -6.46 10.13 -5.47
C ILE A 236 -7.15 11.11 -6.43
N PRO A 237 -7.70 10.70 -7.59
CA PRO A 237 -8.46 11.63 -8.42
C PRO A 237 -9.73 12.15 -7.74
N PHE A 238 -10.46 11.31 -6.99
CA PHE A 238 -11.63 11.76 -6.22
C PHE A 238 -11.24 12.78 -5.15
N PHE A 239 -10.16 12.52 -4.40
CA PHE A 239 -9.62 13.47 -3.43
C PHE A 239 -9.16 14.77 -4.04
N ALA A 240 -8.45 14.72 -5.17
CA ALA A 240 -8.00 15.90 -5.88
C ALA A 240 -9.18 16.77 -6.33
N ASP A 241 -10.19 16.15 -6.95
CA ASP A 241 -11.40 16.84 -7.40
C ASP A 241 -12.16 17.48 -6.22
N ALA A 242 -12.35 16.74 -5.14
CA ALA A 242 -13.02 17.24 -3.93
C ALA A 242 -12.25 18.41 -3.29
N LEU A 243 -10.92 18.33 -3.20
CA LEU A 243 -10.07 19.38 -2.64
C LEU A 243 -10.02 20.64 -3.50
N LEU A 244 -10.09 20.50 -4.83
CA LEU A 244 -10.16 21.64 -5.74
C LEU A 244 -11.50 22.39 -5.64
N LYS A 245 -12.58 21.68 -5.28
CA LYS A 245 -13.95 22.23 -5.24
C LYS A 245 -14.40 22.67 -3.86
N THR A 246 -13.84 22.10 -2.79
CA THR A 246 -14.35 22.31 -1.43
C THR A 246 -14.19 23.76 -0.94
N PRO A 247 -15.25 24.36 -0.34
CA PRO A 247 -15.13 25.66 0.30
C PRO A 247 -14.48 25.60 1.69
N LEU A 248 -14.31 24.40 2.25
CA LEU A 248 -13.82 24.17 3.63
C LEU A 248 -12.31 24.37 3.76
N LEU A 249 -11.58 24.15 2.67
CA LEU A 249 -10.14 24.37 2.54
C LEU A 249 -9.90 25.27 1.31
N PRO A 250 -10.31 26.55 1.37
CA PRO A 250 -10.27 27.43 0.21
C PRO A 250 -8.83 27.62 -0.26
N HIS A 251 -8.63 27.53 -1.57
CA HIS A 251 -7.30 27.64 -2.19
C HIS A 251 -6.29 26.58 -1.71
N PHE A 252 -6.77 25.35 -1.46
CA PHE A 252 -5.89 24.23 -1.15
C PHE A 252 -4.74 24.14 -2.18
N PRO A 253 -3.47 24.16 -1.75
CA PRO A 253 -2.31 24.31 -2.64
C PRO A 253 -1.92 22.98 -3.32
N LEU A 254 -2.88 22.32 -3.99
CA LEU A 254 -2.61 21.08 -4.73
C LEU A 254 -1.71 21.37 -5.94
N LYS A 255 -0.51 20.80 -5.94
CA LYS A 255 0.54 20.97 -6.95
C LYS A 255 0.80 19.74 -7.81
N GLY A 256 0.18 18.61 -7.51
CA GLY A 256 0.21 17.45 -8.38
C GLY A 256 -0.35 16.21 -7.71
N ILE A 257 -0.64 15.21 -8.52
CA ILE A 257 -0.98 13.86 -8.07
C ILE A 257 -0.07 12.82 -8.71
N ALA A 258 0.36 11.81 -7.97
CA ALA A 258 1.24 10.74 -8.45
C ALA A 258 0.67 9.36 -8.10
N ILE A 259 0.36 8.54 -9.09
CA ILE A 259 -0.33 7.25 -8.92
C ILE A 259 0.56 6.14 -9.46
N GLY A 260 0.98 5.24 -8.57
CA GLY A 260 1.76 4.04 -8.87
C GLY A 260 0.86 2.86 -9.14
N ASN A 261 1.09 2.12 -10.22
CA ASN A 261 0.43 0.85 -10.51
C ASN A 261 -1.09 0.90 -10.19
N GLY A 262 -1.77 1.95 -10.67
CA GLY A 262 -3.09 2.30 -10.18
C GLY A 262 -4.22 1.54 -10.89
N TRP A 263 -5.26 1.17 -10.15
CA TRP A 263 -6.57 0.84 -10.72
C TRP A 263 -7.37 2.14 -10.92
N ILE A 264 -7.60 2.53 -12.18
CA ILE A 264 -8.09 3.86 -12.58
C ILE A 264 -9.25 3.73 -13.59
N ASP A 265 -9.03 2.98 -14.67
CA ASP A 265 -9.99 2.83 -15.77
C ASP A 265 -10.19 1.35 -16.14
N PRO A 266 -11.30 0.73 -15.72
CA PRO A 266 -11.56 -0.67 -16.05
C PRO A 266 -11.69 -0.90 -17.56
N ILE A 267 -12.24 0.05 -18.33
CA ILE A 267 -12.46 -0.12 -19.78
C ILE A 267 -11.13 -0.32 -20.51
N GLU A 268 -10.08 0.38 -20.07
CA GLU A 268 -8.76 0.28 -20.69
C GLU A 268 -7.86 -0.75 -20.02
N GLN A 269 -8.02 -1.00 -18.72
CA GLN A 269 -7.14 -1.91 -17.98
C GLN A 269 -7.47 -3.40 -18.20
N TYR A 270 -8.75 -3.78 -18.32
CA TYR A 270 -9.09 -5.19 -18.56
C TYR A 270 -8.50 -5.75 -19.86
N PRO A 271 -8.60 -5.06 -21.03
CA PRO A 271 -7.87 -5.49 -22.23
C PRO A 271 -6.35 -5.47 -22.06
N GLY A 272 -5.83 -4.64 -21.17
CA GLY A 272 -4.40 -4.56 -20.84
C GLY A 272 -3.82 -5.88 -20.33
N TYR A 273 -4.60 -6.72 -19.65
CA TYR A 273 -4.14 -8.05 -19.22
C TYR A 273 -3.72 -8.94 -20.39
N ALA A 274 -4.48 -8.91 -21.49
CA ALA A 274 -4.14 -9.69 -22.69
C ALA A 274 -2.90 -9.13 -23.40
N ASP A 275 -2.84 -7.80 -23.57
CA ASP A 275 -1.68 -7.12 -24.15
C ASP A 275 -0.39 -7.43 -23.36
N PHE A 276 -0.49 -7.42 -22.04
CA PHE A 276 0.62 -7.75 -21.13
C PHE A 276 1.01 -9.22 -21.22
N ALA A 277 0.04 -10.14 -21.16
CA ALA A 277 0.29 -11.58 -21.20
C ALA A 277 1.00 -12.02 -22.49
N TYR A 278 0.61 -11.46 -23.64
CA TYR A 278 1.27 -11.72 -24.92
C TYR A 278 2.66 -11.07 -24.99
N GLU A 279 2.82 -9.81 -24.58
CA GLU A 279 4.13 -9.13 -24.62
C GLU A 279 5.16 -9.79 -23.71
N LYS A 280 4.75 -10.20 -22.51
CA LYS A 280 5.61 -10.91 -21.55
C LYS A 280 5.81 -12.38 -21.89
N GLY A 281 5.10 -12.91 -22.89
CA GLY A 281 5.14 -14.32 -23.26
C GLY A 281 4.62 -15.26 -22.18
N LEU A 282 3.74 -14.76 -21.31
CA LEU A 282 3.03 -15.58 -20.31
C LEU A 282 2.05 -16.53 -21.00
N ILE A 283 1.41 -16.05 -22.06
CA ILE A 283 0.52 -16.83 -22.92
C ILE A 283 1.06 -16.80 -24.35
N LYS A 284 1.03 -17.96 -25.00
CA LYS A 284 1.45 -18.11 -26.39
C LYS A 284 0.25 -18.01 -27.32
N GLU A 285 0.30 -17.11 -28.31
CA GLU A 285 -0.73 -17.02 -29.34
C GLU A 285 -1.05 -18.38 -29.99
N GLY A 286 -2.34 -18.67 -30.12
CA GLY A 286 -2.86 -19.93 -30.68
C GLY A 286 -2.75 -21.15 -29.77
N SER A 287 -2.41 -20.98 -28.48
CA SER A 287 -2.53 -22.04 -27.48
C SER A 287 -3.96 -22.16 -26.92
N ALA A 288 -4.25 -23.23 -26.18
CA ALA A 288 -5.55 -23.39 -25.52
C ALA A 288 -5.79 -22.31 -24.45
N GLU A 289 -4.72 -21.85 -23.80
CA GLU A 289 -4.74 -20.75 -22.83
C GLU A 289 -5.05 -19.42 -23.54
N ALA A 290 -4.52 -19.20 -24.75
CA ALA A 290 -4.89 -18.03 -25.56
C ALA A 290 -6.36 -18.06 -25.97
N ASP A 291 -6.90 -19.22 -26.36
CA ASP A 291 -8.33 -19.37 -26.67
C ASP A 291 -9.22 -19.05 -25.46
N ALA A 292 -8.79 -19.45 -24.25
CA ALA A 292 -9.50 -19.15 -23.00
C ALA A 292 -9.45 -17.66 -22.65
N LEU A 293 -8.28 -17.02 -22.77
CA LEU A 293 -8.09 -15.60 -22.55
C LEU A 293 -8.94 -14.76 -23.52
N GLU A 294 -8.94 -15.08 -24.81
CA GLU A 294 -9.75 -14.36 -25.80
C GLU A 294 -11.25 -14.55 -25.56
N ALA A 295 -11.68 -15.74 -25.09
CA ALA A 295 -13.06 -15.97 -24.71
C ALA A 295 -13.48 -15.13 -23.50
N ALA A 296 -12.64 -15.05 -22.45
CA ALA A 296 -12.89 -14.19 -21.30
C ALA A 296 -12.94 -12.70 -21.70
N LEU A 297 -11.99 -12.26 -22.55
CA LEU A 297 -11.93 -10.90 -23.05
C LEU A 297 -13.15 -10.54 -23.92
N ALA A 298 -13.65 -11.48 -24.72
CA ALA A 298 -14.86 -11.27 -25.52
C ALA A 298 -16.10 -11.04 -24.63
N LYS A 299 -16.30 -11.86 -23.59
CA LYS A 299 -17.38 -11.65 -22.61
C LYS A 299 -17.24 -10.30 -21.91
N CYS A 300 -16.03 -9.97 -21.46
CA CYS A 300 -15.77 -8.69 -20.81
C CYS A 300 -16.08 -7.51 -21.74
N ARG A 301 -15.73 -7.59 -23.03
CA ARG A 301 -16.06 -6.55 -24.03
C ARG A 301 -17.57 -6.34 -24.18
N GLU A 302 -18.38 -7.40 -24.17
CA GLU A 302 -19.84 -7.28 -24.21
C GLU A 302 -20.39 -6.53 -22.99
N GLU A 303 -19.82 -6.76 -21.81
CA GLU A 303 -20.18 -6.04 -20.58
C GLU A 303 -19.71 -4.57 -20.63
N MET A 304 -18.49 -4.32 -21.11
CA MET A 304 -17.93 -2.97 -21.25
C MET A 304 -18.74 -2.09 -22.22
N GLU A 305 -19.33 -2.65 -23.28
CA GLU A 305 -20.14 -1.90 -24.26
C GLU A 305 -21.37 -1.20 -23.64
N LYS A 306 -21.80 -1.63 -22.45
CA LYS A 306 -22.89 -1.01 -21.69
C LYS A 306 -22.50 0.37 -21.16
N TYR A 307 -21.20 0.65 -20.98
CA TYR A 307 -20.68 1.87 -20.38
C TYR A 307 -19.97 2.73 -21.42
N LYS A 308 -20.66 3.79 -21.89
CA LYS A 308 -20.11 4.73 -22.89
C LYS A 308 -19.74 6.08 -22.30
N ASP A 309 -20.36 6.43 -21.18
CA ASP A 309 -20.09 7.65 -20.45
C ASP A 309 -19.15 7.32 -19.28
N PRO A 310 -17.92 7.88 -19.25
CA PRO A 310 -16.98 7.66 -18.15
C PRO A 310 -17.57 7.95 -16.76
N PHE A 311 -18.51 8.89 -16.64
CA PHE A 311 -19.17 9.22 -15.36
C PHE A 311 -20.25 8.20 -14.94
N THR A 312 -20.48 7.17 -15.74
CA THR A 312 -21.39 6.04 -15.44
C THR A 312 -20.68 4.70 -15.40
N THR A 313 -19.40 4.66 -15.77
CA THR A 313 -18.59 3.44 -15.75
C THR A 313 -18.31 3.05 -14.30
N PRO A 314 -18.69 1.85 -13.83
CA PRO A 314 -18.40 1.40 -12.48
C PRO A 314 -16.91 1.15 -12.28
N VAL A 315 -16.44 1.08 -11.03
CA VAL A 315 -15.03 0.80 -10.71
C VAL A 315 -14.61 -0.61 -11.13
N ASN A 316 -15.52 -1.59 -11.03
CA ASN A 316 -15.33 -2.95 -11.49
C ASN A 316 -16.46 -3.31 -12.45
N ILE A 317 -16.15 -4.09 -13.49
CA ILE A 317 -17.13 -4.54 -14.48
C ILE A 317 -17.34 -6.03 -14.33
N ASN A 318 -18.59 -6.44 -14.20
CA ASN A 318 -18.96 -7.84 -14.01
C ASN A 318 -18.35 -8.75 -15.09
N ASN A 319 -17.93 -9.95 -14.70
CA ASN A 319 -17.26 -10.95 -15.54
C ASN A 319 -15.90 -10.54 -16.14
N CYS A 320 -15.45 -9.30 -15.97
CA CYS A 320 -14.16 -8.87 -16.50
C CYS A 320 -12.96 -9.32 -15.65
N GLY A 321 -13.19 -9.66 -14.37
CA GLY A 321 -12.17 -10.31 -13.52
C GLY A 321 -11.64 -11.61 -14.14
N GLU A 322 -12.49 -12.35 -14.87
CA GLU A 322 -12.11 -13.59 -15.56
C GLU A 322 -10.94 -13.39 -16.56
N VAL A 323 -10.73 -12.17 -17.06
CA VAL A 323 -9.64 -11.87 -18.00
C VAL A 323 -8.30 -12.00 -17.30
N MET A 324 -8.18 -11.49 -16.07
CA MET A 324 -6.95 -11.64 -15.28
C MET A 324 -6.76 -13.09 -14.85
N ASP A 325 -7.84 -13.76 -14.41
CA ASP A 325 -7.80 -15.17 -14.01
C ASP A 325 -7.32 -16.06 -15.17
N ALA A 326 -7.79 -15.80 -16.39
CA ALA A 326 -7.32 -16.52 -17.59
C ALA A 326 -5.81 -16.35 -17.85
N VAL A 327 -5.19 -15.25 -17.37
CA VAL A 327 -3.74 -15.04 -17.44
C VAL A 327 -3.01 -15.78 -16.32
N SER A 328 -3.53 -15.76 -15.09
CA SER A 328 -2.84 -16.28 -13.90
C SER A 328 -3.06 -17.78 -13.65
N ASP A 329 -4.25 -18.30 -13.97
CA ASP A 329 -4.65 -19.70 -13.74
C ASP A 329 -3.67 -20.74 -14.31
N PRO A 330 -3.13 -20.59 -15.55
CA PRO A 330 -2.17 -21.53 -16.12
C PRO A 330 -0.89 -21.72 -15.29
N PHE A 331 -0.58 -20.79 -14.38
CA PHE A 331 0.59 -20.81 -13.52
C PHE A 331 0.35 -21.49 -12.17
N THR A 332 -0.87 -21.98 -11.92
CA THR A 332 -1.16 -22.79 -10.74
C THR A 332 -0.59 -24.20 -10.91
N GLN A 333 0.38 -24.56 -10.07
CA GLN A 333 1.12 -25.82 -10.19
C GLN A 333 1.47 -26.40 -8.81
N THR A 334 1.93 -27.66 -8.79
CA THR A 334 2.43 -28.30 -7.57
C THR A 334 3.95 -28.31 -7.56
N LEU A 335 4.57 -27.56 -6.63
CA LEU A 335 6.01 -27.56 -6.38
C LEU A 335 6.30 -28.20 -5.02
N ASN A 336 7.18 -29.20 -4.98
CA ASN A 336 7.58 -29.89 -3.75
C ASN A 336 6.41 -30.41 -2.88
N GLY A 337 5.31 -30.83 -3.52
CA GLY A 337 4.12 -31.32 -2.84
C GLY A 337 3.17 -30.23 -2.32
N LYS A 338 3.50 -28.95 -2.53
CA LYS A 338 2.66 -27.81 -2.20
C LYS A 338 2.08 -27.19 -3.47
N LYS A 339 0.81 -26.79 -3.42
CA LYS A 339 0.16 -26.07 -4.53
C LYS A 339 0.57 -24.59 -4.44
N VAL A 340 1.06 -24.06 -5.54
CA VAL A 340 1.53 -22.67 -5.69
C VAL A 340 0.86 -22.05 -6.92
N CYS A 341 0.86 -20.73 -6.99
CA CYS A 341 0.35 -19.92 -8.09
C CYS A 341 1.30 -18.75 -8.37
N MET A 342 1.06 -18.05 -9.49
CA MET A 342 1.75 -16.80 -9.80
C MET A 342 1.46 -15.75 -8.72
N ASN A 343 2.47 -14.97 -8.36
CA ASN A 343 2.25 -13.75 -7.60
C ASN A 343 1.72 -12.66 -8.55
N VAL A 344 0.52 -12.17 -8.31
CA VAL A 344 -0.11 -11.14 -9.15
C VAL A 344 0.58 -9.77 -9.07
N TYR A 345 1.36 -9.52 -8.02
CA TYR A 345 2.10 -8.27 -7.81
C TYR A 345 3.47 -8.30 -8.50
N ASP A 346 3.99 -9.49 -8.81
CA ASP A 346 5.22 -9.67 -9.60
C ASP A 346 5.21 -11.03 -10.32
N VAL A 347 5.03 -11.00 -11.64
CA VAL A 347 4.92 -12.22 -12.46
C VAL A 347 6.19 -13.07 -12.51
N ARG A 348 7.30 -12.58 -11.97
CA ARG A 348 8.55 -13.34 -11.83
C ARG A 348 8.53 -14.25 -10.61
N LEU A 349 7.61 -14.03 -9.67
CA LEU A 349 7.52 -14.72 -8.40
C LEU A 349 6.35 -15.72 -8.36
N VAL A 350 6.42 -16.63 -7.39
CA VAL A 350 5.35 -17.60 -7.08
C VAL A 350 5.03 -17.50 -5.60
N ASP A 351 3.78 -17.78 -5.26
CA ASP A 351 3.28 -17.81 -3.88
C ASP A 351 2.39 -19.03 -3.66
N ASP A 352 2.07 -19.31 -2.41
CA ASP A 352 1.17 -20.37 -2.00
C ASP A 352 -0.23 -20.15 -2.57
N TRP A 353 -0.85 -21.23 -3.06
CA TRP A 353 -2.26 -21.18 -3.43
C TRP A 353 -3.13 -21.38 -2.18
N PRO A 354 -4.19 -20.57 -1.95
CA PRO A 354 -4.76 -19.55 -2.85
C PRO A 354 -4.28 -18.10 -2.62
N ALA A 355 -3.23 -17.88 -1.82
CA ALA A 355 -2.74 -16.53 -1.51
C ALA A 355 -2.22 -15.78 -2.76
N CYS A 356 -1.49 -16.44 -3.65
CA CYS A 356 -1.15 -15.92 -4.99
C CYS A 356 -0.59 -14.48 -5.04
N GLY A 357 0.15 -14.08 -4.01
CA GLY A 357 0.70 -12.72 -3.85
C GLY A 357 0.38 -12.12 -2.48
N MET A 358 -0.65 -12.59 -1.78
CA MET A 358 -1.06 -12.02 -0.49
C MET A 358 -0.07 -12.30 0.66
N ASN A 359 0.91 -13.20 0.50
CA ASN A 359 1.99 -13.37 1.49
C ASN A 359 3.23 -12.52 1.16
N TRP A 360 3.21 -11.77 0.05
CA TRP A 360 4.33 -10.94 -0.40
C TRP A 360 4.09 -9.47 0.01
N PRO A 361 5.15 -8.71 0.34
CA PRO A 361 6.57 -9.07 0.29
C PRO A 361 7.05 -9.88 1.50
N PRO A 362 8.26 -10.49 1.45
CA PRO A 362 8.81 -11.26 2.57
C PRO A 362 8.87 -10.49 3.89
N ASP A 363 9.01 -9.17 3.82
CA ASP A 363 9.07 -8.26 4.95
C ASP A 363 7.72 -8.11 5.68
N LEU A 364 6.61 -8.49 5.04
CA LEU A 364 5.26 -8.29 5.56
C LEU A 364 5.04 -8.98 6.92
N SER A 365 5.58 -10.20 7.11
CA SER A 365 5.46 -10.90 8.40
C SER A 365 6.09 -10.11 9.54
N ASP A 366 7.24 -9.48 9.28
CA ASP A 366 7.92 -8.66 10.27
C ASP A 366 7.14 -7.36 10.54
N VAL A 367 6.45 -6.80 9.53
CA VAL A 367 5.58 -5.62 9.72
C VAL A 367 4.43 -5.95 10.68
N TYR A 368 3.78 -7.11 10.50
CA TYR A 368 2.76 -7.60 11.44
C TYR A 368 3.33 -7.72 12.86
N ASP A 369 4.48 -8.37 13.01
CA ASP A 369 5.12 -8.58 14.31
C ASP A 369 5.59 -7.27 14.95
N PHE A 370 5.94 -6.25 14.17
CA PHE A 370 6.34 -4.93 14.66
C PHE A 370 5.13 -4.11 15.12
N LEU A 371 4.12 -3.93 14.26
CA LEU A 371 2.98 -3.05 14.52
C LEU A 371 2.02 -3.59 15.59
N ARG A 372 2.10 -4.89 15.91
CA ARG A 372 1.32 -5.51 16.99
C ARG A 372 1.98 -5.43 18.37
N GLN A 373 3.17 -4.83 18.49
CA GLN A 373 3.82 -4.67 19.80
C GLN A 373 3.18 -3.52 20.59
N ASP A 374 2.84 -3.75 21.86
CA ASP A 374 2.27 -2.72 22.75
C ASP A 374 3.11 -1.44 22.83
N GLU A 375 4.44 -1.58 22.80
CA GLU A 375 5.37 -0.45 22.83
C GLU A 375 5.33 0.38 21.54
N VAL A 376 5.08 -0.26 20.40
CA VAL A 376 4.93 0.42 19.09
C VAL A 376 3.57 1.11 19.02
N ILE A 377 2.48 0.41 19.37
CA ILE A 377 1.12 0.98 19.42
C ILE A 377 1.08 2.20 20.35
N SER A 378 1.72 2.11 21.52
CA SER A 378 1.82 3.22 22.47
C SER A 378 2.66 4.37 21.93
N ALA A 379 3.82 4.09 21.30
CA ALA A 379 4.70 5.12 20.74
C ALA A 379 4.05 5.88 19.58
N LEU A 380 3.19 5.21 18.80
CA LEU A 380 2.46 5.78 17.67
C LEU A 380 1.13 6.44 18.06
N HIS A 381 0.77 6.42 19.36
CA HIS A 381 -0.50 6.95 19.86
C HIS A 381 -1.74 6.27 19.21
N ALA A 382 -1.62 4.97 18.91
CA ALA A 382 -2.60 4.19 18.18
C ALA A 382 -3.59 3.40 19.07
N THR A 383 -3.74 3.78 20.33
CA THR A 383 -4.42 2.98 21.38
C THR A 383 -5.95 2.95 21.31
N ALA A 384 -6.58 3.70 20.41
CA ALA A 384 -8.05 3.75 20.29
C ALA A 384 -8.64 2.60 19.45
N LYS A 385 -7.81 1.92 18.65
CA LYS A 385 -8.23 0.70 17.94
C LYS A 385 -7.96 -0.50 18.85
N GLU A 386 -9.01 -1.22 19.23
CA GLU A 386 -8.92 -2.37 20.15
C GLU A 386 -8.47 -3.65 19.43
N THR A 387 -8.69 -3.74 18.11
CA THR A 387 -8.27 -4.89 17.31
C THR A 387 -6.79 -4.80 16.94
N ALA A 388 -6.15 -5.95 16.80
CA ALA A 388 -4.78 -6.03 16.34
C ALA A 388 -4.66 -5.43 14.94
N TRP A 389 -3.52 -4.77 14.66
CA TRP A 389 -3.24 -4.25 13.32
C TRP A 389 -3.25 -5.39 12.28
N VAL A 390 -3.86 -5.09 11.14
CA VAL A 390 -3.83 -5.91 9.93
C VAL A 390 -3.44 -5.02 8.77
N GLU A 391 -2.73 -5.60 7.79
CA GLU A 391 -2.33 -4.91 6.57
C GLU A 391 -3.57 -4.45 5.80
N CYS A 392 -4.44 -5.39 5.41
CA CYS A 392 -5.67 -5.12 4.69
C CYS A 392 -6.90 -5.63 5.47
N ASP A 393 -7.85 -4.74 5.75
CA ASP A 393 -9.11 -5.09 6.41
C ASP A 393 -10.20 -5.37 5.36
N THR A 394 -10.56 -6.64 5.19
CA THR A 394 -11.55 -7.08 4.20
C THR A 394 -12.96 -6.58 4.49
N LYS A 395 -13.28 -6.16 5.71
CA LYS A 395 -14.57 -5.51 5.98
C LYS A 395 -14.65 -4.15 5.31
N VAL A 396 -13.55 -3.41 5.28
CA VAL A 396 -13.49 -2.11 4.59
C VAL A 396 -13.72 -2.29 3.10
N SER A 397 -13.10 -3.28 2.47
CA SER A 397 -13.37 -3.56 1.05
C SER A 397 -14.81 -3.99 0.85
N HIS A 398 -15.30 -4.96 1.61
CA HIS A 398 -16.66 -5.47 1.48
C HIS A 398 -17.73 -4.38 1.58
N GLU A 399 -17.63 -3.50 2.58
CA GLU A 399 -18.63 -2.43 2.82
C GLU A 399 -18.53 -1.29 1.79
N LEU A 400 -17.38 -1.10 1.13
CA LEU A 400 -17.22 -0.08 0.10
C LEU A 400 -17.86 -0.53 -1.23
N HIS A 401 -19.19 -0.59 -1.28
CA HIS A 401 -19.94 -1.13 -2.41
C HIS A 401 -19.87 -0.27 -3.69
N LEU A 402 -19.58 1.04 -3.56
CA LEU A 402 -19.38 1.97 -4.68
C LEU A 402 -20.57 2.05 -5.66
N LYS A 403 -21.79 1.71 -5.23
CA LYS A 403 -23.00 1.64 -6.07
C LYS A 403 -23.32 2.95 -6.81
N ASN A 404 -22.97 4.09 -6.21
CA ASN A 404 -23.19 5.43 -6.77
C ASN A 404 -21.92 6.08 -7.33
N SER A 405 -20.80 5.36 -7.34
CA SER A 405 -19.49 5.87 -7.71
C SER A 405 -19.08 5.39 -9.10
N HIS A 406 -18.44 6.27 -9.87
CA HIS A 406 -17.85 5.92 -11.16
C HIS A 406 -16.34 5.71 -11.03
N ALA A 407 -15.73 5.10 -12.05
CA ALA A 407 -14.29 5.00 -12.17
C ALA A 407 -13.63 6.39 -12.18
N SER A 408 -12.48 6.50 -11.54
CA SER A 408 -11.76 7.76 -11.34
C SER A 408 -11.17 8.36 -12.61
N SER A 409 -11.05 7.56 -13.69
CA SER A 409 -10.56 8.02 -14.99
C SER A 409 -11.34 9.21 -15.54
N ALA A 410 -12.65 9.30 -15.24
CA ALA A 410 -13.52 10.41 -15.62
C ALA A 410 -13.07 11.77 -15.04
N LEU A 411 -12.34 11.77 -13.92
CA LEU A 411 -11.90 13.00 -13.23
C LEU A 411 -10.55 13.52 -13.72
N LEU A 412 -9.72 12.65 -14.32
CA LEU A 412 -8.37 13.01 -14.76
C LEU A 412 -8.33 14.19 -15.76
N PRO A 413 -9.20 14.28 -16.78
CA PRO A 413 -9.22 15.43 -17.68
C PRO A 413 -9.48 16.75 -16.92
N GLY A 414 -10.45 16.77 -16.02
CA GLY A 414 -10.79 17.96 -15.23
C GLY A 414 -9.64 18.43 -14.32
N ILE A 415 -8.92 17.47 -13.72
CA ILE A 415 -7.74 17.76 -12.88
C ILE A 415 -6.60 18.36 -13.72
N LEU A 416 -6.30 17.76 -14.88
CA LEU A 416 -5.30 18.27 -15.81
C LEU A 416 -5.67 19.67 -16.37
N GLU A 417 -6.96 19.91 -16.62
CA GLU A 417 -7.49 21.18 -17.11
C GLU A 417 -7.51 22.28 -16.05
N ALA A 418 -7.67 21.92 -14.77
CA ALA A 418 -7.44 22.80 -13.64
C ALA A 418 -5.96 23.19 -13.46
N GLY A 419 -5.05 22.59 -14.24
CA GLY A 419 -3.63 22.89 -14.23
C GLY A 419 -2.83 22.09 -13.18
N VAL A 420 -3.42 21.03 -12.62
CA VAL A 420 -2.76 20.13 -11.68
C VAL A 420 -1.98 19.06 -12.47
N PRO A 421 -0.65 18.97 -12.33
CA PRO A 421 0.14 17.88 -12.89
C PRO A 421 -0.31 16.50 -12.39
N VAL A 422 -0.34 15.54 -13.31
CA VAL A 422 -0.64 14.13 -13.02
C VAL A 422 0.56 13.29 -13.43
N MET A 423 1.05 12.45 -12.53
CA MET A 423 2.05 11.43 -12.81
C MET A 423 1.42 10.05 -12.64
N LEU A 424 1.51 9.22 -13.67
CA LEU A 424 1.22 7.79 -13.61
C LEU A 424 2.55 7.05 -13.72
N PHE A 425 2.86 6.18 -12.77
CA PHE A 425 4.05 5.34 -12.85
C PHE A 425 3.67 3.87 -12.69
N ALA A 426 4.36 2.97 -13.39
CA ALA A 426 4.04 1.56 -13.38
C ALA A 426 5.30 0.69 -13.38
N GLY A 427 5.39 -0.24 -12.44
CA GLY A 427 6.36 -1.32 -12.46
C GLY A 427 6.13 -2.27 -13.64
N ALA A 428 7.20 -2.64 -14.33
CA ALA A 428 7.13 -3.43 -15.55
C ALA A 428 6.71 -4.90 -15.34
N GLU A 429 6.73 -5.42 -14.10
CA GLU A 429 6.50 -6.83 -13.77
C GLU A 429 5.20 -7.07 -12.99
N ASP A 430 4.43 -6.01 -12.73
CA ASP A 430 3.10 -6.09 -12.12
C ASP A 430 2.07 -6.66 -13.10
N LEU A 431 1.27 -7.64 -12.66
CA LEU A 431 0.13 -8.14 -13.44
C LEU A 431 -1.14 -7.35 -13.10
N ILE A 432 -1.46 -7.22 -11.81
CA ILE A 432 -2.79 -6.81 -11.34
C ILE A 432 -3.15 -5.40 -11.83
N CYS A 433 -2.18 -4.48 -11.84
CA CYS A 433 -2.30 -3.14 -12.41
C CYS A 433 -1.20 -2.88 -13.45
N ASN A 434 -1.03 -3.84 -14.35
CA ASN A 434 0.04 -3.86 -15.34
C ASN A 434 0.19 -2.56 -16.16
N TYR A 435 1.43 -2.29 -16.56
CA TYR A 435 1.76 -1.09 -17.33
C TYR A 435 1.06 -1.00 -18.69
N LYS A 436 0.58 -2.11 -19.28
CA LYS A 436 -0.18 -2.08 -20.53
C LYS A 436 -1.54 -1.44 -20.36
N GLY A 437 -2.25 -1.77 -19.29
CA GLY A 437 -3.48 -1.08 -18.92
C GLY A 437 -3.26 0.43 -18.74
N ILE A 438 -2.17 0.82 -18.08
CA ILE A 438 -1.83 2.24 -17.90
C ILE A 438 -1.46 2.92 -19.23
N GLU A 439 -0.68 2.27 -20.11
CA GLU A 439 -0.37 2.78 -21.46
C GLU A 439 -1.65 2.99 -22.29
N ARG A 440 -2.64 2.11 -22.14
CA ARG A 440 -3.96 2.25 -22.79
C ARG A 440 -4.74 3.43 -22.25
N ILE A 441 -4.79 3.62 -20.92
CA ILE A 441 -5.38 4.82 -20.30
C ILE A 441 -4.75 6.08 -20.87
N VAL A 442 -3.42 6.16 -20.86
CA VAL A 442 -2.68 7.30 -21.39
C VAL A 442 -3.01 7.54 -22.87
N GLY A 443 -3.13 6.47 -23.67
CA GLY A 443 -3.49 6.55 -25.08
C GLY A 443 -4.96 6.92 -25.33
N SER A 444 -5.86 6.59 -24.40
CA SER A 444 -7.31 6.81 -24.52
C SER A 444 -7.73 8.20 -24.03
N LEU A 445 -7.04 8.73 -23.02
CA LEU A 445 -7.38 9.98 -22.32
C LEU A 445 -7.37 11.18 -23.26
N GLU A 446 -8.42 12.01 -23.18
CA GLU A 446 -8.54 13.26 -23.91
C GLU A 446 -8.65 14.43 -22.93
N TRP A 447 -7.79 15.42 -23.08
CA TRP A 447 -7.76 16.63 -22.24
C TRP A 447 -7.15 17.78 -23.05
N HIS A 448 -7.46 19.04 -22.73
CA HIS A 448 -6.96 20.20 -23.48
C HIS A 448 -7.14 20.09 -25.01
N GLY A 449 -8.19 19.39 -25.46
CA GLY A 449 -8.57 19.25 -26.87
C GLY A 449 -7.72 18.29 -27.73
N GLU A 450 -6.83 17.49 -27.14
CA GLU A 450 -6.15 16.40 -27.88
C GLU A 450 -6.11 15.10 -27.06
N LYS A 451 -6.13 13.97 -27.78
CA LYS A 451 -6.08 12.62 -27.21
C LYS A 451 -4.65 12.11 -27.05
N GLY A 452 -4.37 11.50 -25.91
CA GLY A 452 -3.07 10.96 -25.53
C GLY A 452 -1.94 11.97 -25.55
N PHE A 453 -0.71 11.52 -25.72
CA PHE A 453 0.46 12.41 -25.67
C PHE A 453 0.74 13.21 -26.95
N GLY A 454 -0.13 13.10 -27.97
CA GLY A 454 0.07 13.76 -29.26
C GLY A 454 1.41 13.36 -29.89
N ASN A 455 2.29 14.34 -30.14
CA ASN A 455 3.61 14.11 -30.74
C ASN A 455 4.76 13.95 -29.72
N ALA A 456 4.47 13.98 -28.40
CA ALA A 456 5.52 13.80 -27.41
C ALA A 456 6.07 12.38 -27.49
N THR A 457 7.39 12.23 -27.47
CA THR A 457 8.06 10.91 -27.58
C THR A 457 8.55 10.46 -26.22
N SER A 458 8.42 9.16 -25.95
CA SER A 458 9.02 8.53 -24.78
C SER A 458 10.55 8.70 -24.79
N GLN A 459 11.12 9.03 -23.63
CA GLN A 459 12.54 9.23 -23.40
C GLN A 459 13.07 8.10 -22.52
N GLU A 460 14.29 7.67 -22.77
CA GLU A 460 14.99 6.76 -21.87
C GLU A 460 15.37 7.47 -20.57
N TRP A 461 15.16 6.78 -19.45
CA TRP A 461 15.51 7.25 -18.12
C TRP A 461 16.64 6.41 -17.55
N TYR A 462 17.74 7.09 -17.21
CA TYR A 462 18.94 6.51 -16.66
C TYR A 462 19.17 6.99 -15.23
N LEU A 463 19.62 6.07 -14.37
CA LEU A 463 20.18 6.37 -13.06
C LEU A 463 21.55 5.69 -12.96
N ASN A 464 22.61 6.45 -12.66
CA ASN A 464 23.99 5.99 -12.63
C ASN A 464 24.41 5.23 -13.90
N ASN A 465 24.07 5.78 -15.07
CA ASN A 465 24.29 5.15 -16.39
C ASN A 465 23.60 3.78 -16.57
N THR A 466 22.69 3.41 -15.68
CA THR A 466 21.83 2.22 -15.81
C THR A 466 20.47 2.66 -16.33
N LEU A 467 19.98 2.04 -17.40
CA LEU A 467 18.61 2.27 -17.87
C LEU A 467 17.67 1.70 -16.81
N VAL A 468 16.82 2.55 -16.25
CA VAL A 468 15.85 2.19 -15.19
C VAL A 468 14.41 2.24 -15.66
N GLY A 469 14.18 2.75 -16.87
CA GLY A 469 12.86 2.79 -17.46
C GLY A 469 12.71 3.82 -18.55
N SER A 470 11.48 4.28 -18.72
CA SER A 470 11.11 5.27 -19.71
C SER A 470 10.23 6.37 -19.11
N TRP A 471 10.27 7.55 -19.73
CA TRP A 471 9.60 8.74 -19.26
C TRP A 471 8.97 9.50 -20.42
N GLN A 472 7.69 9.82 -20.32
CA GLN A 472 6.98 10.61 -21.31
C GLN A 472 6.10 11.65 -20.63
N SER A 473 6.19 12.90 -21.07
CA SER A 473 5.38 13.98 -20.52
C SER A 473 4.77 14.80 -21.65
N SER A 474 3.50 15.19 -21.49
CA SER A 474 2.84 16.18 -22.33
C SER A 474 1.70 16.81 -21.57
N ARG A 475 1.54 18.14 -21.69
CA ARG A 475 0.35 18.87 -21.21
C ARG A 475 -0.03 18.51 -19.76
N ASN A 476 0.96 18.56 -18.86
CA ASN A 476 0.85 18.25 -17.42
C ASN A 476 0.61 16.78 -17.04
N LEU A 477 0.40 15.88 -18.00
CA LEU A 477 0.43 14.43 -17.74
C LEU A 477 1.85 13.91 -17.95
N THR A 478 2.32 13.09 -17.01
CA THR A 478 3.58 12.35 -17.09
C THR A 478 3.30 10.88 -16.88
N TYR A 479 3.87 10.03 -17.72
CA TYR A 479 3.86 8.58 -17.58
C TYR A 479 5.29 8.06 -17.51
N THR A 480 5.55 7.16 -16.56
CA THR A 480 6.85 6.47 -16.46
C THR A 480 6.67 4.97 -16.27
N LYS A 481 7.31 4.18 -17.13
CA LYS A 481 7.45 2.74 -16.90
C LYS A 481 8.78 2.47 -16.21
N VAL A 482 8.75 1.73 -15.11
CA VAL A 482 9.94 1.41 -14.30
C VAL A 482 10.30 -0.05 -14.51
N ASP A 483 11.48 -0.29 -15.07
CA ASP A 483 11.91 -1.63 -15.48
C ASP A 483 12.25 -2.49 -14.26
N ALA A 484 11.96 -3.80 -14.35
CA ALA A 484 12.26 -4.80 -13.34
C ALA A 484 11.62 -4.56 -11.95
N SER A 485 10.52 -3.80 -11.88
CA SER A 485 9.76 -3.51 -10.66
C SER A 485 8.39 -4.17 -10.67
N SER A 486 7.96 -4.60 -9.48
CA SER A 486 6.67 -5.17 -9.12
C SER A 486 5.56 -4.11 -9.01
N HIS A 487 4.43 -4.49 -8.42
CA HIS A 487 3.34 -3.60 -8.02
C HIS A 487 3.82 -2.48 -7.08
N MET A 488 4.63 -2.83 -6.07
CA MET A 488 5.21 -1.87 -5.12
C MET A 488 6.57 -1.38 -5.64
N VAL A 489 6.56 -0.41 -6.56
CA VAL A 489 7.79 0.09 -7.20
C VAL A 489 8.79 0.64 -6.17
N GLY A 490 8.28 1.23 -5.08
CA GLY A 490 9.10 1.74 -3.99
C GLY A 490 9.82 0.65 -3.19
N PHE A 491 9.26 -0.56 -3.13
CA PHE A 491 9.89 -1.72 -2.51
C PHE A 491 11.09 -2.20 -3.34
N ASP A 492 10.93 -2.34 -4.66
CA ASP A 492 12.00 -2.88 -5.52
C ASP A 492 13.16 -1.91 -5.74
N VAL A 493 12.84 -0.64 -6.00
CA VAL A 493 13.79 0.36 -6.50
C VAL A 493 13.61 1.73 -5.81
N PRO A 494 13.79 1.83 -4.48
CA PRO A 494 13.51 3.04 -3.72
C PRO A 494 14.29 4.28 -4.20
N GLN A 495 15.53 4.13 -4.65
CA GLN A 495 16.33 5.24 -5.20
C GLN A 495 15.76 5.77 -6.53
N VAL A 496 15.19 4.88 -7.35
CA VAL A 496 14.60 5.22 -8.64
C VAL A 496 13.29 6.00 -8.41
N THR A 497 12.44 5.53 -7.50
CA THR A 497 11.20 6.26 -7.16
C THR A 497 11.47 7.59 -6.47
N ASN A 498 12.55 7.70 -5.68
CA ASN A 498 13.01 8.96 -5.10
C ASN A 498 13.38 9.99 -6.18
N ASP A 499 14.20 9.61 -7.17
CA ASP A 499 14.54 10.49 -8.30
C ASP A 499 13.28 10.90 -9.09
N MET A 500 12.38 9.94 -9.34
CA MET A 500 11.11 10.18 -10.03
C MET A 500 10.27 11.26 -9.33
N ILE A 501 10.02 11.11 -8.02
CA ILE A 501 9.17 12.06 -7.30
C ILE A 501 9.85 13.43 -7.18
N MET A 502 11.17 13.47 -7.00
CA MET A 502 11.91 14.74 -6.99
C MET A 502 11.87 15.45 -8.34
N ARG A 503 11.88 14.69 -9.45
CA ARG A 503 11.67 15.22 -10.79
C ARG A 503 10.28 15.80 -10.95
N PHE A 504 9.26 15.05 -10.54
CA PHE A 504 7.86 15.48 -10.58
C PHE A 504 7.61 16.78 -9.81
N MET A 505 8.13 16.87 -8.58
CA MET A 505 7.97 18.04 -7.71
C MET A 505 8.92 19.21 -8.04
N GLY A 506 9.73 19.09 -9.11
CA GLY A 506 10.68 20.12 -9.53
C GLY A 506 11.71 20.47 -8.45
N VAL A 507 12.20 19.48 -7.70
CA VAL A 507 13.25 19.69 -6.68
C VAL A 507 14.54 20.13 -7.36
N ASP A 508 15.02 21.31 -6.96
CA ASP A 508 16.28 21.87 -7.47
C ASP A 508 17.43 21.50 -6.52
N LEU A 509 18.12 20.41 -6.88
CA LEU A 509 19.25 19.87 -6.12
C LEU A 509 20.46 20.82 -6.09
N SER A 510 20.54 21.80 -7.01
CA SER A 510 21.63 22.79 -7.03
C SER A 510 21.60 23.74 -5.83
N LEU A 511 20.46 23.84 -5.15
CA LEU A 511 20.27 24.68 -3.97
C LEU A 511 20.83 24.06 -2.68
N LEU A 512 21.30 22.81 -2.73
CA LEU A 512 21.80 22.12 -1.55
C LEU A 512 23.23 22.55 -1.20
N PRO A 513 23.51 22.89 0.07
CA PRO A 513 24.85 23.25 0.51
C PRO A 513 25.77 22.03 0.55
N GLY A 514 26.86 22.07 -0.23
CA GLY A 514 27.88 21.02 -0.28
C GLY A 514 27.87 20.26 -1.60
N GLY A 515 28.61 20.79 -2.59
CA GLY A 515 28.71 20.26 -3.95
C GLY A 515 29.39 18.89 -4.03
N ILE A 516 28.66 17.83 -3.69
CA ILE A 516 29.09 16.44 -3.90
C ILE A 516 28.03 15.75 -4.74
N ALA A 517 28.36 15.58 -6.01
CA ALA A 517 27.63 14.85 -7.03
C ALA A 517 27.86 13.35 -6.89
N GLN A 518 26.84 12.53 -6.58
CA GLN A 518 27.05 11.10 -6.35
C GLN A 518 25.87 10.18 -6.69
N TRP A 519 24.92 10.64 -7.49
CA TRP A 519 24.30 9.79 -8.51
C TRP A 519 23.84 10.64 -9.70
N GLU A 520 24.05 10.13 -10.90
CA GLU A 520 23.72 10.84 -12.14
C GLU A 520 22.38 10.30 -12.65
N SER A 521 21.37 11.16 -12.73
CA SER A 521 20.10 10.81 -13.33
C SER A 521 19.89 11.58 -14.63
N ARG A 522 19.37 10.93 -15.66
CA ARG A 522 19.10 11.56 -16.94
C ARG A 522 17.80 11.05 -17.54
N VAL A 523 16.95 11.98 -17.97
CA VAL A 523 15.77 11.67 -18.80
C VAL A 523 15.95 12.36 -20.14
N GLY A 524 16.18 11.59 -21.20
CA GLY A 524 16.53 12.16 -22.51
C GLY A 524 17.76 13.08 -22.42
N SER A 525 17.58 14.38 -22.64
CA SER A 525 18.64 15.40 -22.49
C SER A 525 18.66 16.14 -21.14
N ASP A 526 17.70 15.85 -20.24
CA ASP A 526 17.62 16.49 -18.92
C ASP A 526 18.47 15.73 -17.89
N GLU A 527 19.67 16.24 -17.61
CA GLU A 527 20.63 15.68 -16.66
C GLU A 527 20.48 16.32 -15.27
N ARG A 528 20.46 15.47 -14.24
CA ARG A 528 20.46 15.85 -12.83
C ARG A 528 21.56 15.09 -12.10
N VAL A 529 22.12 15.75 -11.11
CA VAL A 529 23.18 15.20 -10.29
C VAL A 529 22.75 15.27 -8.83
N GLY A 530 22.51 14.11 -8.23
CA GLY A 530 22.07 13.94 -6.84
C GLY A 530 23.22 13.78 -5.84
N LEU A 531 22.89 13.71 -4.55
CA LEU A 531 23.83 13.54 -3.44
C LEU A 531 23.89 12.07 -2.97
N HIS A 532 25.08 11.61 -2.57
CA HIS A 532 25.25 10.34 -1.87
C HIS A 532 24.72 10.50 -0.47
N LEU A 533 24.15 9.42 0.00
CA LEU A 533 23.84 9.21 1.39
C LEU A 533 24.84 8.09 1.79
N GLY A 534 25.81 8.42 2.67
CA GLY A 534 26.89 7.51 3.07
C GLY A 534 28.22 8.18 3.46
N GLU A 535 28.71 7.93 4.68
CA GLU A 535 30.03 8.38 5.16
C GLU A 535 31.20 7.54 4.59
N GLY A 536 32.21 8.22 4.05
CA GLY A 536 33.62 7.99 4.40
C GLY A 536 34.38 6.78 3.83
N LYS A 537 35.13 7.02 2.75
CA LYS A 537 36.36 6.32 2.31
C LYS A 537 36.32 4.77 2.24
N GLY A 538 36.18 4.26 1.01
CA GLY A 538 36.68 2.95 0.64
C GLY A 538 35.99 2.39 -0.59
N ASP A 539 36.75 2.35 -1.69
CA ASP A 539 36.55 1.59 -2.92
C ASP A 539 35.39 0.57 -2.94
N GLY A 540 34.46 0.72 -3.90
CA GLY A 540 33.42 -0.26 -4.19
C GLY A 540 32.10 0.37 -4.60
N GLY A 541 31.91 0.58 -5.91
CA GLY A 541 30.60 0.97 -6.45
C GLY A 541 29.52 -0.02 -6.03
N MET A 542 28.44 0.50 -5.47
CA MET A 542 27.27 -0.28 -5.10
C MET A 542 26.63 -0.82 -6.39
N ALA A 543 26.65 -2.15 -6.55
CA ALA A 543 26.04 -2.79 -7.69
C ALA A 543 24.51 -2.68 -7.55
N LEU A 544 23.90 -1.84 -8.40
CA LEU A 544 22.49 -1.97 -8.74
C LEU A 544 22.28 -3.41 -9.23
N ILE A 545 21.37 -4.13 -8.58
CA ILE A 545 21.04 -5.52 -8.90
C ILE A 545 20.52 -5.54 -10.34
N LYS A 546 21.40 -5.96 -11.26
CA LYS A 546 20.98 -6.31 -12.62
C LYS A 546 20.03 -7.49 -12.50
N GLY A 547 18.77 -7.25 -12.82
CA GLY A 547 17.83 -8.31 -13.18
C GLY A 547 18.46 -9.19 -14.26
N GLY A 548 18.79 -10.41 -13.88
CA GLY A 548 19.41 -11.42 -14.72
C GLY A 548 19.67 -12.65 -13.87
N LYS A 549 18.97 -13.75 -14.18
CA LYS A 549 19.21 -15.08 -13.60
C LYS A 549 20.72 -15.38 -13.52
N THR A 550 21.12 -16.14 -12.49
CA THR A 550 22.46 -16.62 -12.10
C THR A 550 23.20 -15.64 -11.18
N ASP A 551 23.36 -15.87 -9.86
CA ASP A 551 24.27 -16.90 -9.34
C ASP A 551 24.12 -17.22 -7.82
N TRP A 552 22.99 -16.88 -7.17
CA TRP A 552 22.82 -17.21 -5.74
C TRP A 552 22.69 -18.73 -5.51
N GLU A 553 21.91 -19.42 -6.36
CA GLU A 553 21.74 -20.88 -6.30
C GLU A 553 23.03 -21.63 -6.65
N ALA A 554 23.88 -21.07 -7.52
CA ALA A 554 25.16 -21.65 -7.87
C ALA A 554 26.15 -21.56 -6.70
N TRP A 555 26.16 -20.44 -5.96
CA TRP A 555 26.98 -20.28 -4.76
C TRP A 555 26.48 -21.14 -3.59
N TYR A 556 25.16 -21.23 -3.40
CA TYR A 556 24.58 -22.05 -2.34
C TYR A 556 24.80 -23.55 -2.61
N ASN A 557 24.62 -24.01 -3.85
CA ASN A 557 24.87 -25.40 -4.24
C ASN A 557 26.36 -25.75 -4.29
N ALA A 558 27.24 -24.81 -4.66
CA ALA A 558 28.68 -25.04 -4.62
C ALA A 558 29.17 -25.13 -3.16
N ALA A 559 28.74 -24.22 -2.28
CA ALA A 559 29.13 -24.25 -0.87
C ALA A 559 28.64 -25.53 -0.17
N SER A 560 27.39 -25.96 -0.42
CA SER A 560 26.86 -27.21 0.12
C SER A 560 27.51 -28.45 -0.50
N ALA A 561 27.86 -28.44 -1.79
CA ALA A 561 28.64 -29.52 -2.41
C ALA A 561 30.06 -29.63 -1.84
N PHE A 562 30.74 -28.51 -1.53
CA PHE A 562 32.06 -28.52 -0.90
C PHE A 562 32.01 -29.00 0.56
N ILE A 563 30.96 -28.67 1.30
CA ILE A 563 30.75 -29.17 2.66
C ILE A 563 30.48 -30.68 2.64
N VAL A 564 29.60 -31.16 1.75
CA VAL A 564 29.32 -32.59 1.59
C VAL A 564 30.57 -33.35 1.13
N LEU A 565 31.33 -32.82 0.18
CA LEU A 565 32.59 -33.41 -0.26
C LEU A 565 33.63 -33.43 0.87
N GLY A 566 33.72 -32.36 1.66
CA GLY A 566 34.60 -32.28 2.83
C GLY A 566 34.25 -33.31 3.91
N VAL A 567 32.96 -33.50 4.19
CA VAL A 567 32.47 -34.52 5.12
C VAL A 567 32.77 -35.93 4.57
N LEU A 568 32.53 -36.19 3.29
CA LEU A 568 32.83 -37.49 2.66
C LEU A 568 34.34 -37.79 2.66
N VAL A 569 35.18 -36.81 2.34
CA VAL A 569 36.65 -36.95 2.41
C VAL A 569 37.11 -37.15 3.86
N GLY A 570 36.49 -36.48 4.82
CA GLY A 570 36.73 -36.69 6.26
C GLY A 570 36.40 -38.11 6.71
N ILE A 571 35.24 -38.64 6.30
CA ILE A 571 34.81 -40.01 6.61
C ILE A 571 35.76 -41.04 5.97
N VAL A 572 36.13 -40.85 4.70
CA VAL A 572 37.09 -41.72 4.00
C VAL A 572 38.48 -41.63 4.65
N GLY A 573 38.93 -40.43 5.02
CA GLY A 573 40.20 -40.20 5.71
C GLY A 573 40.25 -40.90 7.08
N LEU A 574 39.18 -40.78 7.87
CA LEU A 574 39.02 -41.49 9.15
C LEU A 574 39.03 -43.01 8.97
N TYR A 575 38.32 -43.52 7.96
CA TYR A 575 38.31 -44.95 7.64
C TYR A 575 39.71 -45.50 7.30
N PHE A 576 40.51 -44.78 6.51
CA PHE A 576 41.88 -45.18 6.21
C PHE A 576 42.86 -44.96 7.37
N TYR A 577 42.64 -43.94 8.21
CA TYR A 577 43.41 -43.71 9.43
C TYR A 577 43.25 -44.88 10.41
N PHE A 578 42.03 -45.37 10.60
CA PHE A 578 41.77 -46.53 11.45
C PHE A 578 42.16 -47.89 10.82
N ARG A 579 42.28 -47.99 9.49
CA ARG A 579 42.86 -49.16 8.81
C ARG A 579 44.40 -49.20 8.81
N LYS A 580 45.09 -48.08 9.08
CA LYS A 580 46.56 -47.99 9.04
C LYS A 580 47.27 -48.24 10.38
N LYS A 581 46.57 -48.66 11.44
CA LYS A 581 47.24 -49.17 12.65
C LYS A 581 47.53 -50.68 12.51
N PRO A 582 48.80 -51.11 12.32
CA PRO A 582 49.14 -52.52 12.47
C PRO A 582 49.05 -52.95 13.95
N PRO A 583 48.67 -54.21 14.22
CA PRO A 583 48.46 -54.68 15.59
C PRO A 583 49.79 -54.93 16.30
N HIS A 584 50.03 -54.21 17.40
CA HIS A 584 51.02 -54.65 18.39
C HIS A 584 50.48 -55.87 19.16
N ARG A 585 51.06 -57.04 18.89
CA ARG A 585 51.20 -58.16 19.85
C ARG A 585 52.09 -57.64 21.02
N ARG A 586 51.98 -58.04 22.30
CA ARG A 586 51.58 -59.31 22.93
C ARG A 586 51.49 -59.15 24.46
N ALA A 587 50.95 -60.20 25.10
CA ALA A 587 50.99 -60.60 26.53
C ALA A 587 49.81 -60.11 27.39
N GLY A 588 49.02 -60.95 28.07
CA GLY A 588 48.98 -62.41 28.22
C GLY A 588 48.06 -62.76 29.39
N ARG A 589 47.59 -64.02 29.43
CA ARG A 589 47.18 -64.81 30.62
C ARG A 589 45.67 -65.06 30.87
N LYS A 590 45.27 -66.29 30.48
CA LYS A 590 44.44 -67.31 31.18
C LYS A 590 42.90 -67.17 31.28
N GLY A 591 42.24 -68.30 30.97
CA GLY A 591 40.91 -68.73 31.47
C GLY A 591 39.93 -69.06 30.32
N SER A 592 39.92 -70.26 29.72
CA SER A 592 39.29 -71.53 30.17
C SER A 592 37.87 -71.77 29.60
N TYR A 593 37.77 -72.83 28.78
CA TYR A 593 36.68 -73.81 28.64
C TYR A 593 35.33 -73.46 27.94
N ARG A 594 35.19 -74.01 26.71
CA ARG A 594 34.32 -75.17 26.34
C ARG A 594 32.88 -74.95 25.76
N ARG A 595 32.70 -75.61 24.59
CA ARG A 595 31.51 -76.21 23.89
C ARG A 595 30.59 -75.29 23.09
N GLU A 596 30.46 -75.51 21.76
CA GLU A 596 29.50 -76.39 21.03
C GLU A 596 28.03 -75.94 21.23
N ARG A 597 27.12 -75.82 20.25
CA ARG A 597 27.00 -76.45 18.93
C ARG A 597 25.88 -75.73 18.11
N GLN A 598 26.09 -75.65 16.80
CA GLN A 598 25.19 -75.65 15.63
C GLN A 598 23.70 -76.05 15.82
N TRP A 599 22.73 -75.34 15.20
CA TRP A 599 21.86 -75.78 14.06
C TRP A 599 20.69 -74.81 13.72
N ASP A 600 20.24 -74.86 12.45
CA ASP A 600 19.06 -74.26 11.77
C ASP A 600 17.81 -73.91 12.60
N ARG A 601 17.01 -72.93 12.15
CA ARG A 601 15.88 -73.10 11.20
C ARG A 601 14.83 -71.98 11.34
N GLY A 602 14.37 -71.43 10.22
CA GLY A 602 12.94 -71.20 9.92
C GLY A 602 12.18 -69.99 10.49
N ARG A 603 11.75 -69.13 9.54
CA ARG A 603 10.42 -68.50 9.34
C ARG A 603 9.68 -67.71 10.43
N GLU A 604 9.21 -66.54 9.93
CA GLU A 604 7.91 -65.87 10.11
C GLU A 604 7.70 -64.82 11.21
N ALA A 605 7.05 -63.73 10.74
CA ALA A 605 6.15 -62.78 11.40
C ALA A 605 6.70 -61.50 12.09
N GLU A 606 6.26 -60.38 11.50
CA GLU A 606 5.59 -59.20 12.09
C GLU A 606 6.22 -58.36 13.22
N GLU A 607 6.17 -57.05 12.94
CA GLU A 607 5.89 -55.87 13.79
C GLU A 607 6.55 -55.68 15.16
N GLY A 608 7.00 -54.43 15.39
CA GLY A 608 7.01 -53.83 16.72
C GLY A 608 8.24 -53.01 17.08
N ASP A 609 8.15 -51.70 16.79
CA ASP A 609 8.61 -50.55 17.59
C ASP A 609 9.79 -50.66 18.57
N ALA A 610 10.71 -49.70 18.45
CA ALA A 610 11.02 -48.76 19.54
C ALA A 610 12.01 -47.67 19.09
N ALA A 611 11.55 -46.42 19.20
CA ALA A 611 12.19 -45.21 19.77
C ALA A 611 13.74 -45.10 19.71
N GLU A 612 14.33 -43.94 19.42
CA GLU A 612 14.15 -42.70 20.21
C GLU A 612 14.86 -41.48 19.55
N ARG A 613 14.07 -40.42 19.25
CA ARG A 613 14.22 -38.95 19.50
C ARG A 613 15.62 -38.31 19.44
N VAL A 614 15.81 -37.10 18.85
CA VAL A 614 15.38 -35.75 19.32
C VAL A 614 15.67 -34.70 18.20
N PRO A 615 14.97 -33.53 18.16
CA PRO A 615 14.58 -32.79 16.95
C PRO A 615 15.25 -31.42 16.75
N LEU A 616 14.95 -30.75 15.62
CA LEU A 616 15.09 -29.31 15.42
C LEU A 616 13.75 -28.76 14.88
N GLY A 617 13.23 -27.75 15.58
CA GLY A 617 11.89 -27.22 15.40
C GLY A 617 11.79 -26.14 14.31
N SER A 618 10.62 -26.08 13.69
CA SER A 618 10.06 -24.92 13.01
C SER A 618 8.70 -24.70 13.64
N GLU A 619 8.55 -23.63 14.43
CA GLU A 619 7.24 -23.20 14.91
C GLU A 619 6.45 -22.59 13.75
N ARG A 620 5.19 -22.96 13.76
CA ARG A 620 4.19 -22.88 12.71
C ARG A 620 3.13 -21.96 13.31
N VAL A 621 2.86 -20.82 12.70
CA VAL A 621 1.67 -20.04 13.02
C VAL A 621 0.56 -20.65 12.16
N GLU A 622 -0.29 -21.46 12.77
CA GLU A 622 -1.47 -22.05 12.12
C GLU A 622 -2.63 -21.06 12.17
N MET A 623 -3.29 -20.86 11.01
CA MET A 623 -4.56 -20.16 10.85
C MET A 623 -5.72 -20.96 11.49
N GLU A 624 -5.74 -21.07 12.82
CA GLU A 624 -6.90 -21.58 13.57
C GLU A 624 -7.33 -20.68 14.76
N ASP A 625 -6.68 -19.53 14.97
CA ASP A 625 -6.98 -18.63 16.11
C ASP A 625 -7.88 -17.42 15.77
N ILE A 626 -8.48 -17.35 14.57
CA ILE A 626 -9.39 -16.25 14.21
C ILE A 626 -10.86 -16.53 14.57
N GLU A 627 -11.26 -17.77 14.88
CA GLU A 627 -12.66 -18.09 15.23
C GLU A 627 -12.97 -18.18 16.74
N ARG A 628 -12.05 -17.81 17.62
CA ARG A 628 -12.26 -17.92 19.09
C ARG A 628 -12.31 -16.59 19.85
N ALA A 629 -12.67 -15.50 19.18
CA ALA A 629 -12.84 -14.20 19.82
C ALA A 629 -14.22 -13.55 19.62
N GLU A 630 -15.24 -14.30 19.18
CA GLU A 630 -16.61 -13.78 19.12
C GLU A 630 -17.58 -14.72 19.82
N GLY A 631 -17.74 -14.53 21.12
CA GLY A 631 -18.80 -15.15 21.90
C GLY A 631 -20.09 -14.37 21.73
N TYR A 632 -21.00 -14.88 20.90
CA TYR A 632 -22.43 -14.57 20.98
C TYR A 632 -23.24 -15.86 21.05
N GLU A 633 -23.75 -16.14 22.25
CA GLU A 633 -24.77 -17.16 22.49
C GLU A 633 -26.09 -16.71 21.84
N PHE A 634 -26.60 -17.54 20.92
CA PHE A 634 -28.02 -17.52 20.53
C PHE A 634 -28.64 -18.83 21.01
N GLU A 635 -29.36 -18.80 22.13
CA GLU A 635 -30.20 -19.91 22.57
C GLU A 635 -31.50 -19.92 21.76
N GLU A 636 -31.64 -20.86 20.81
CA GLU A 636 -32.96 -21.35 20.39
C GLU A 636 -33.05 -22.89 20.44
N ARG A 637 -33.52 -23.34 21.60
CA ARG A 637 -34.57 -24.34 21.83
C ARG A 637 -34.68 -25.50 20.82
N GLU A 638 -34.24 -26.68 21.28
CA GLU A 638 -34.49 -27.99 20.67
C GLU A 638 -35.97 -28.26 20.36
N GLY A 639 -36.22 -28.71 19.13
CA GLY A 639 -37.49 -29.27 18.69
C GLY A 639 -37.26 -30.40 17.68
N SER A 640 -37.14 -31.63 18.18
CA SER A 640 -37.02 -32.84 17.38
C SER A 640 -38.17 -33.01 16.37
N THR A 641 -37.91 -33.45 15.14
CA THR A 641 -38.61 -34.61 14.55
C THR A 641 -37.99 -35.08 13.23
N ARG A 642 -37.68 -36.37 13.25
CA ARG A 642 -37.25 -37.30 12.20
C ARG A 642 -38.22 -37.41 11.02
N TRP A 643 -37.76 -37.28 9.77
CA TRP A 643 -38.35 -37.98 8.60
C TRP A 643 -37.29 -38.43 7.57
N LYS A 644 -37.50 -39.62 7.00
CA LYS A 644 -36.64 -40.35 6.05
C LYS A 644 -36.93 -39.92 4.61
N GLY A 645 -35.93 -39.94 3.72
CA GLY A 645 -36.16 -40.00 2.27
C GLY A 645 -34.88 -40.06 1.43
N LYS A 646 -34.70 -41.14 0.68
CA LYS A 646 -33.58 -41.42 -0.23
C LYS A 646 -33.61 -40.54 -1.49
N GLY A 647 -32.44 -40.16 -2.01
CA GLY A 647 -32.30 -39.75 -3.41
C GLY A 647 -30.84 -39.51 -3.81
N LYS A 648 -30.28 -40.38 -4.67
CA LYS A 648 -28.97 -40.22 -5.28
C LYS A 648 -29.05 -39.18 -6.41
N GLY A 649 -28.12 -38.23 -6.43
CA GLY A 649 -27.80 -37.40 -7.59
C GLY A 649 -26.39 -36.87 -7.46
N LYS A 650 -25.47 -37.30 -8.34
CA LYS A 650 -24.11 -36.78 -8.43
C LYS A 650 -24.16 -35.44 -9.17
N GLY A 651 -23.87 -34.34 -8.47
CA GLY A 651 -23.41 -33.08 -9.03
C GLY A 651 -22.07 -32.77 -8.35
N LYS A 652 -21.03 -32.53 -9.15
CA LYS A 652 -19.70 -32.20 -8.65
C LYS A 652 -19.68 -30.68 -8.55
N GLU A 653 -19.93 -30.15 -7.35
CA GLU A 653 -19.74 -28.73 -7.06
C GLU A 653 -18.25 -28.43 -7.23
N ARG A 654 -18.00 -27.42 -8.06
CA ARG A 654 -16.71 -26.78 -8.25
C ARG A 654 -16.70 -25.69 -7.18
N GLU A 655 -15.82 -25.82 -6.18
CA GLU A 655 -15.57 -24.72 -5.25
C GLU A 655 -15.13 -23.51 -6.08
N GLU A 656 -15.95 -22.47 -6.07
CA GLU A 656 -15.64 -21.16 -6.59
C GLU A 656 -14.56 -20.56 -5.69
N GLY A 657 -13.40 -20.27 -6.28
CA GLY A 657 -12.40 -19.44 -5.63
C GLY A 657 -12.86 -17.99 -5.71
N GLU A 658 -12.86 -17.30 -4.58
CA GLU A 658 -13.10 -15.86 -4.52
C GLU A 658 -12.13 -15.14 -5.47
N VAL A 659 -12.71 -14.36 -6.39
CA VAL A 659 -11.98 -13.50 -7.31
C VAL A 659 -11.31 -12.40 -6.49
N MET A 660 -10.05 -12.11 -6.82
CA MET A 660 -9.14 -11.20 -6.10
C MET A 660 -9.60 -9.73 -6.03
N PHE A 661 -10.77 -9.41 -6.61
CA PHE A 661 -11.53 -8.17 -6.45
C PHE A 661 -13.04 -8.46 -6.64
N SER A 662 -13.63 -9.30 -5.79
CA SER A 662 -15.09 -9.43 -5.72
C SER A 662 -15.63 -8.60 -4.56
N LEU A 663 -16.26 -7.46 -4.88
CA LEU A 663 -17.31 -6.91 -4.03
C LEU A 663 -18.55 -7.75 -4.32
N GLY A 664 -19.14 -8.32 -3.27
CA GLY A 664 -20.13 -9.39 -3.34
C GLY A 664 -21.22 -9.20 -4.39
N GLU A 665 -21.57 -10.32 -5.03
CA GLU A 665 -22.69 -10.45 -5.96
C GLU A 665 -24.01 -10.40 -5.18
N ASP A 666 -24.86 -9.41 -5.43
CA ASP A 666 -26.26 -9.42 -4.97
C ASP A 666 -27.15 -10.06 -6.06
N GLU A 667 -27.77 -11.20 -5.76
CA GLU A 667 -28.86 -11.77 -6.54
C GLU A 667 -30.10 -10.86 -6.46
N GLU A 668 -30.57 -10.37 -7.61
CA GLU A 668 -31.85 -9.66 -7.72
C GLU A 668 -33.03 -10.64 -7.58
N ASP A 669 -33.69 -10.63 -6.41
CA ASP A 669 -35.00 -11.24 -6.24
C ASP A 669 -36.10 -10.38 -6.91
N GLU A 670 -36.29 -10.57 -8.21
CA GLU A 670 -37.56 -10.26 -8.87
C GLU A 670 -38.61 -11.30 -8.47
N HIS A 671 -39.58 -10.99 -7.60
CA HIS A 671 -40.93 -11.58 -7.66
C HIS A 671 -42.02 -10.71 -7.01
N LYS A 672 -42.82 -10.08 -7.88
CA LYS A 672 -44.27 -9.76 -7.80
C LYS A 672 -44.90 -9.17 -6.54
#